data_AF-A0AAQ3MCP8-F1
#
_entry.id   AF-A0AAQ3MCP8-F1
#
_cell.length_a   1.000
_cell.length_b   1.000
_cell.length_c   1.000
_cell.angle_alpha   90.00
_cell.angle_beta   90.00
_cell.angle_gamma   90.00
#
_symmetry.space_group_name_H-M   'P 1'
#
loop_
_entity.id
_entity.type
_entity.pdbx_description
1 polymer ?
#
loop_
_entity_poly.entity_id
_entity_poly.type
_entity_poly.pdbx_seq_one_letter_code
_entity_poly.pdbx_strand_id
1 'polypeptide(L)'
;MRSLLSQLVALGPELALFILTAPILDSPRTLVYAQDSIPSPNLDLSQLGRVAIAGDFDSISLYTYQGQTESVFSTNGSQSLLTRYPNGEFYSVGMADASIMTMCPFVANGTLAGVVVGGNFTSLGGVEAQAIALWNPNTTEISALPGLSGKVQALYCDSDAGMVYVGGSFTGANSTNAMAWTTGWTNLPFAGFNGPVSSITKNSNGNIVFGGQFDGLGNTTSPKNPDVQVINLASGYISSQGTAPTDGYNNPENILCKTAQEDGPTNTWLLANDGTGYWQGNYSFSFIPTKLRLYNTNIDGRGTKTFYYQDMTSGGILNMEYNDENGNKQSCSLNCPLAHNQSSQDFHFVPPVAMNSFRLHLTEWYGPGAGLSGMELFTDDIYSFAVNDFNEPKCDSVSLQGSSSTASPANVWSRKSGDTSSDYLTANLTDTSQISSNTSVVFTPDIKQSGNYTVTVYTPGCIQDNTCLHRGQVNVTGTFTSAGAPVSSTIFQTNNYDKFDTLYHGYVDVDTDSFQPSVTLTPQAGQSVPLTVVAQRIRFELVTTTGGLNGLFEYNPNKATVSTDFSSSAIDLAGAKLGTGATINAVASYKDQIYAAGNFSASGISNAMSIGSNATALPGGGLNSEVQCLFQNGSSLYFGGNFSNTADSSVDGLGSVALFDLDGQKWIALGAGVNGPVSGIVPLSLNVTSNNPEQCLTVNGDFTSVNKFGSNSSFDAAGFAIWVPSRMNWLNNIPESDVNINGKLDTYTNVPGYNPIYAGQLTSQGEQINGAAELVGSGQPSLQSLGLKLQTTSSNSSSSNSKRSITPGQNYTGVFDGIYYGDNGLNITVLGGSFSTTATNGSTVENLVFINNTDSNQQVISGISGLESDSTFAAMDTYGTLLFAGGQIRGDVNGNDVRGLVVYDLQAGAFASIQPPALAGDSVIVNAVATQPKSSAVYVGGNFASAGSLPCSTICYYDANTRQWNDPGSGLSGTIVSMTWSSDTQLILAGNLTISGNKTTMATFDSKTLTFTQLTTADPPGPITAMVPADGKYSQFWATGTASNNDSVYLSKYSGGSWTGVGGFGAGTIIRSLQVLALTQNHDNTDLVPKNQILMLSGNINIPNYGNASAALFNGTTFQPFVLASKADGTQGSLSGMFVSNPQSFMNVSGHHLALGLVVLVGLAIALALMFILVVAGLVLERSRRRREGYVPMPLDRTGNLQRIPPETLLGGLEEKHSPPKL
;
A
#
# COMPACT_ATOMS: atom_id res chain seq x y z
N MET A 1 -48.59 11.46 -28.42
CA MET A 1 -48.33 11.98 -29.78
C MET A 1 -49.28 13.13 -30.11
N ARG A 2 -48.82 14.37 -29.90
CA ARG A 2 -49.09 15.55 -30.73
C ARG A 2 -47.73 16.22 -30.90
N SER A 3 -47.41 16.60 -32.14
CA SER A 3 -46.06 16.79 -32.66
C SER A 3 -45.45 18.16 -32.34
N LEU A 4 -44.25 18.14 -31.75
CA LEU A 4 -43.35 19.29 -31.53
C LEU A 4 -42.91 19.99 -32.83
N LEU A 5 -43.13 19.40 -34.01
CA LEU A 5 -42.73 20.03 -35.28
C LEU A 5 -43.55 21.28 -35.63
N SER A 6 -44.73 21.48 -35.04
CA SER A 6 -45.59 22.62 -35.38
C SER A 6 -45.16 23.95 -34.74
N GLN A 7 -44.27 23.94 -33.74
CA GLN A 7 -43.79 25.16 -33.09
C GLN A 7 -42.49 25.71 -33.68
N LEU A 8 -41.78 24.94 -34.53
CA LEU A 8 -40.49 25.34 -35.10
C LEU A 8 -40.59 26.17 -36.40
N VAL A 9 -41.79 26.32 -36.98
CA VAL A 9 -41.99 27.07 -38.25
C VAL A 9 -42.32 28.55 -38.02
N ALA A 10 -42.42 29.01 -36.77
CA ALA A 10 -42.80 30.39 -36.44
C ALA A 10 -41.62 31.36 -36.23
N LEU A 11 -40.37 30.90 -36.32
CA LEU A 11 -39.18 31.73 -36.15
C LEU A 11 -38.49 31.90 -37.50
N GLY A 12 -38.51 33.12 -38.02
CA GLY A 12 -38.04 33.47 -39.36
C GLY A 12 -36.56 33.13 -39.63
N PRO A 13 -36.16 33.13 -40.90
CA PRO A 13 -34.87 32.60 -41.37
C PRO A 13 -33.63 33.30 -40.81
N GLU A 14 -33.77 34.49 -40.21
CA GLU A 14 -32.64 35.21 -39.61
C GLU A 14 -32.23 34.66 -38.22
N LEU A 15 -33.14 34.04 -37.46
CA LEU A 15 -32.79 33.47 -36.15
C LEU A 15 -32.11 32.10 -36.27
N ALA A 16 -32.43 31.35 -37.33
CA ALA A 16 -31.76 30.08 -37.64
C ALA A 16 -30.31 30.29 -38.09
N LEU A 17 -30.02 31.40 -38.78
CA LEU A 17 -28.65 31.73 -39.19
C LEU A 17 -27.77 32.11 -37.99
N PHE A 18 -28.31 32.80 -36.99
CA PHE A 18 -27.56 33.17 -35.78
C PHE A 18 -27.21 31.97 -34.88
N ILE A 19 -28.06 30.93 -34.88
CA ILE A 19 -27.80 29.67 -34.15
C ILE A 19 -26.79 28.78 -34.90
N LEU A 20 -26.72 28.89 -36.23
CA LEU A 20 -25.80 28.10 -37.05
C LEU A 20 -24.43 28.76 -37.29
N THR A 21 -24.25 30.04 -36.95
CA THR A 21 -22.96 30.76 -37.13
C THR A 21 -22.38 31.35 -35.84
N ALA A 22 -22.92 31.02 -34.67
CA ALA A 22 -22.22 31.29 -33.42
C ALA A 22 -20.93 30.45 -33.41
N PRO A 23 -19.75 31.05 -33.17
CA PRO A 23 -18.56 30.25 -32.94
C PRO A 23 -18.89 29.38 -31.73
N ILE A 24 -18.83 28.06 -31.93
CA ILE A 24 -18.75 27.11 -30.84
C ILE A 24 -17.54 27.59 -30.05
N LEU A 25 -17.79 28.31 -28.95
CA LEU A 25 -16.84 28.41 -27.86
C LEU A 25 -16.51 26.96 -27.57
N ASP A 26 -15.30 26.55 -27.94
CA ASP A 26 -14.66 25.39 -27.37
C ASP A 26 -14.67 25.63 -25.86
N SER A 27 -15.75 25.22 -25.21
CA SER A 27 -15.71 24.78 -23.83
C SER A 27 -14.60 23.72 -23.85
N PRO A 28 -13.47 23.95 -23.15
CA PRO A 28 -12.46 22.91 -23.05
C PRO A 28 -13.20 21.69 -22.57
N ARG A 29 -13.24 20.65 -23.42
CA ARG A 29 -13.64 19.33 -22.96
C ARG A 29 -12.60 19.01 -21.91
N THR A 30 -12.96 19.23 -20.65
CA THR A 30 -12.24 18.67 -19.52
C THR A 30 -12.15 17.19 -19.84
N LEU A 31 -10.94 16.73 -20.13
CA LEU A 31 -10.61 15.32 -20.05
C LEU A 31 -10.74 14.98 -18.57
N VAL A 32 -11.99 14.79 -18.14
CA VAL A 32 -12.28 14.07 -16.92
C VAL A 32 -11.62 12.72 -17.16
N TYR A 33 -10.68 12.38 -16.29
CA TYR A 33 -10.13 11.04 -16.17
C TYR A 33 -11.29 10.07 -15.95
N ALA A 34 -11.90 9.62 -17.05
CA ALA A 34 -12.95 8.63 -17.04
C ALA A 34 -12.21 7.31 -16.85
N GLN A 35 -12.20 6.81 -15.62
CA GLN A 35 -11.72 5.46 -15.36
C GLN A 35 -12.61 4.50 -16.13
N ASP A 36 -11.99 3.75 -17.03
CA ASP A 36 -12.69 2.79 -17.86
C ASP A 36 -13.24 1.68 -16.97
N SER A 37 -14.56 1.67 -16.81
CA SER A 37 -15.27 0.59 -16.15
C SER A 37 -15.06 -0.70 -16.95
N ILE A 38 -14.75 -1.78 -16.25
CA ILE A 38 -14.67 -3.10 -16.85
C ILE A 38 -16.09 -3.55 -17.23
N PRO A 39 -16.32 -4.01 -18.47
CA PRO A 39 -17.61 -4.56 -18.86
C PRO A 39 -18.03 -5.70 -17.94
N SER A 40 -19.33 -5.86 -17.80
CA SER A 40 -19.91 -6.98 -17.06
C SER A 40 -19.28 -8.31 -17.48
N PRO A 41 -18.93 -9.19 -16.53
CA PRO A 41 -18.48 -10.54 -16.87
C PRO A 41 -19.62 -11.40 -17.44
N ASN A 42 -20.87 -10.91 -17.40
CA ASN A 42 -22.05 -11.54 -17.97
C ASN A 42 -22.34 -12.95 -17.39
N LEU A 43 -21.91 -13.25 -16.17
CA LEU A 43 -22.08 -14.57 -15.53
C LEU A 43 -23.57 -14.89 -15.31
N ASP A 44 -24.03 -16.06 -15.75
CA ASP A 44 -25.38 -16.54 -15.46
C ASP A 44 -25.38 -17.38 -14.18
N LEU A 45 -25.86 -16.77 -13.08
CA LEU A 45 -25.96 -17.42 -11.77
C LEU A 45 -27.37 -17.99 -11.51
N SER A 46 -28.33 -17.75 -12.41
CA SER A 46 -29.76 -17.97 -12.15
C SER A 46 -30.12 -19.43 -11.86
N GLN A 47 -29.39 -20.38 -12.46
CA GLN A 47 -29.64 -21.82 -12.29
C GLN A 47 -28.86 -22.45 -11.13
N LEU A 48 -27.88 -21.74 -10.58
CA LEU A 48 -26.99 -22.24 -9.51
C LEU A 48 -27.63 -22.09 -8.11
N GLY A 49 -28.70 -21.28 -8.03
CA GLY A 49 -29.37 -20.90 -6.79
C GLY A 49 -28.49 -19.94 -5.99
N ARG A 50 -28.20 -20.25 -4.72
CA ARG A 50 -27.23 -19.49 -3.92
C ARG A 50 -25.82 -19.82 -4.38
N VAL A 51 -24.96 -18.81 -4.46
CA VAL A 51 -23.56 -18.92 -4.90
C VAL A 51 -22.70 -18.20 -3.90
N ALA A 52 -21.65 -18.85 -3.39
CA ALA A 52 -20.64 -18.18 -2.58
C ALA A 52 -19.24 -18.53 -3.06
N ILE A 53 -18.31 -17.62 -2.78
CA ILE A 53 -16.88 -17.76 -3.00
C ILE A 53 -16.18 -17.67 -1.66
N ALA A 54 -15.12 -18.45 -1.48
CA ALA A 54 -14.40 -18.46 -0.21
C ALA A 54 -12.94 -18.82 -0.34
N GLY A 55 -12.21 -18.60 0.74
CA GLY A 55 -10.77 -18.72 0.82
C GLY A 55 -10.18 -18.13 2.09
N ASP A 56 -9.00 -17.57 1.92
CA ASP A 56 -8.13 -17.01 2.95
C ASP A 56 -7.91 -15.52 2.69
N PHE A 57 -8.82 -14.70 3.23
CA PHE A 57 -8.82 -13.26 3.05
C PHE A 57 -9.62 -12.57 4.17
N ASP A 58 -9.27 -11.32 4.44
CA ASP A 58 -9.97 -10.45 5.40
C ASP A 58 -10.81 -9.38 4.70
N SER A 59 -10.47 -9.04 3.45
CA SER A 59 -11.31 -8.25 2.57
C SER A 59 -11.32 -8.75 1.14
N ILE A 60 -12.38 -8.40 0.43
CA ILE A 60 -12.66 -8.87 -0.92
C ILE A 60 -13.35 -7.78 -1.74
N SER A 61 -13.10 -7.75 -3.05
CA SER A 61 -13.79 -6.89 -3.99
C SER A 61 -13.83 -7.47 -5.40
N LEU A 62 -14.68 -6.92 -6.26
CA LEU A 62 -14.79 -7.28 -7.67
C LEU A 62 -13.95 -6.34 -8.54
N TYR A 63 -13.25 -6.90 -9.52
CA TYR A 63 -12.54 -6.15 -10.56
C TYR A 63 -13.54 -5.48 -11.51
N THR A 64 -13.78 -4.20 -11.27
CA THR A 64 -14.82 -3.36 -11.88
C THR A 64 -14.27 -2.15 -12.64
N TYR A 65 -12.99 -1.80 -12.46
CA TYR A 65 -12.30 -0.70 -13.14
C TYR A 65 -10.90 -1.13 -13.59
N GLN A 66 -10.50 -0.66 -14.78
CA GLN A 66 -9.19 -0.96 -15.33
C GLN A 66 -8.08 -0.43 -14.43
N GLY A 67 -7.12 -1.30 -14.08
CA GLY A 67 -5.97 -0.95 -13.24
C GLY A 67 -6.19 -1.09 -11.73
N GLN A 68 -7.34 -1.60 -11.28
CA GLN A 68 -7.47 -2.09 -9.90
C GLN A 68 -6.46 -3.21 -9.65
N THR A 69 -5.88 -3.28 -8.45
CA THR A 69 -4.84 -4.27 -8.12
C THR A 69 -5.01 -4.82 -6.72
N GLU A 70 -4.61 -6.07 -6.50
CA GLU A 70 -4.39 -6.65 -5.16
C GLU A 70 -3.02 -6.27 -4.55
N SER A 71 -2.22 -5.46 -5.25
CA SER A 71 -0.84 -5.21 -4.87
C SER A 71 -0.73 -4.50 -3.52
N VAL A 72 0.12 -5.06 -2.66
CA VAL A 72 0.48 -4.52 -1.35
C VAL A 72 1.15 -3.16 -1.52
N PHE A 73 0.67 -2.13 -0.83
CA PHE A 73 1.41 -0.86 -0.76
C PHE A 73 2.65 -1.07 0.12
N SER A 74 3.78 -0.54 -0.33
CA SER A 74 5.09 -0.80 0.28
C SER A 74 5.12 -0.54 1.79
N THR A 75 5.57 -1.53 2.57
CA THR A 75 5.80 -1.41 4.02
C THR A 75 7.13 -0.74 4.37
N ASN A 76 7.93 -0.37 3.37
CA ASN A 76 9.24 0.23 3.59
C ASN A 76 9.18 1.73 3.95
N GLY A 77 8.00 2.36 4.01
CA GLY A 77 7.81 3.79 4.29
C GLY A 77 7.54 4.67 3.07
N SER A 78 7.59 4.09 1.87
CA SER A 78 7.11 4.74 0.64
C SER A 78 5.61 4.99 0.73
N GLN A 79 5.16 6.15 0.26
CA GLN A 79 3.75 6.50 0.23
C GLN A 79 3.25 6.62 -1.20
N SER A 80 1.94 6.66 -1.38
CA SER A 80 1.31 6.87 -2.67
C SER A 80 0.49 8.14 -2.66
N LEU A 81 0.48 8.83 -3.79
CA LEU A 81 -0.56 9.76 -4.16
C LEU A 81 -1.77 8.94 -4.60
N LEU A 82 -2.92 9.15 -3.96
CA LEU A 82 -4.09 8.30 -4.06
C LEU A 82 -5.32 9.09 -4.50
N THR A 83 -6.18 8.45 -5.28
CA THR A 83 -7.55 8.91 -5.56
C THR A 83 -8.45 7.68 -5.59
N ARG A 84 -9.74 7.86 -5.87
CA ARG A 84 -10.74 6.81 -5.72
C ARG A 84 -11.44 6.50 -7.02
N TYR A 85 -11.62 5.20 -7.24
CA TYR A 85 -12.56 4.66 -8.20
C TYR A 85 -13.99 5.06 -7.84
N PRO A 86 -14.93 5.07 -8.80
CA PRO A 86 -16.34 5.39 -8.50
C PRO A 86 -17.01 4.39 -7.54
N ASN A 87 -16.46 3.18 -7.35
CA ASN A 87 -16.91 2.24 -6.31
C ASN A 87 -16.39 2.59 -4.89
N GLY A 88 -15.51 3.60 -4.76
CA GLY A 88 -14.96 4.08 -3.49
C GLY A 88 -13.57 3.54 -3.14
N GLU A 89 -13.07 2.53 -3.86
CA GLU A 89 -11.72 1.98 -3.64
C GLU A 89 -10.62 2.94 -4.09
N PHE A 90 -9.48 2.91 -3.40
CA PHE A 90 -8.33 3.72 -3.73
C PHE A 90 -7.48 3.12 -4.85
N TYR A 91 -6.91 4.01 -5.65
CA TYR A 91 -5.86 3.72 -6.63
C TYR A 91 -4.70 4.68 -6.48
N SER A 92 -3.49 4.16 -6.70
CA SER A 92 -2.27 4.96 -6.71
C SER A 92 -2.09 5.64 -8.06
N VAL A 93 -1.87 6.94 -8.04
CA VAL A 93 -1.50 7.75 -9.21
C VAL A 93 0.01 7.84 -9.36
N GLY A 94 0.74 7.75 -8.25
CA GLY A 94 2.19 7.80 -8.23
C GLY A 94 2.73 7.45 -6.85
N MET A 95 3.76 6.62 -6.81
CA MET A 95 4.45 6.26 -5.58
C MET A 95 5.56 7.26 -5.29
N ALA A 96 5.62 7.74 -4.06
CA ALA A 96 6.73 8.45 -3.48
C ALA A 96 7.66 7.47 -2.76
N ASP A 97 8.96 7.63 -2.91
CA ASP A 97 9.98 6.81 -2.22
C ASP A 97 10.10 7.08 -0.70
N ALA A 98 9.37 8.08 -0.20
CA ALA A 98 9.19 8.39 1.21
C ALA A 98 7.83 9.10 1.45
N SER A 99 7.70 9.82 2.57
CA SER A 99 6.44 10.42 3.00
C SER A 99 6.02 11.66 2.21
N ILE A 100 4.72 11.74 1.92
CA ILE A 100 4.01 12.93 1.44
C ILE A 100 3.32 13.57 2.65
N MET A 101 3.63 14.83 2.94
CA MET A 101 3.22 15.50 4.18
C MET A 101 2.14 16.57 3.97
N THR A 102 2.08 17.17 2.79
CA THR A 102 1.15 18.27 2.52
C THR A 102 0.81 18.37 1.04
N MET A 103 -0.41 18.82 0.74
CA MET A 103 -0.88 19.03 -0.63
C MET A 103 -1.81 20.25 -0.72
N CYS A 104 -1.71 21.02 -1.80
CA CYS A 104 -2.68 22.08 -2.09
C CYS A 104 -2.95 22.25 -3.58
N PRO A 105 -4.18 22.65 -3.98
CA PRO A 105 -4.51 22.89 -5.38
C PRO A 105 -3.95 24.25 -5.81
N PHE A 106 -3.06 24.25 -6.79
CA PHE A 106 -2.49 25.47 -7.34
C PHE A 106 -3.37 26.02 -8.46
N VAL A 107 -4.08 27.10 -8.15
CA VAL A 107 -4.91 27.84 -9.09
C VAL A 107 -4.20 29.14 -9.45
N ALA A 108 -3.93 29.33 -10.73
CA ALA A 108 -3.31 30.54 -11.26
C ALA A 108 -4.23 31.15 -12.33
N ASN A 109 -4.48 32.47 -12.25
CA ASN A 109 -5.38 33.19 -13.16
C ASN A 109 -6.76 32.53 -13.30
N GLY A 110 -7.31 32.00 -12.20
CA GLY A 110 -8.61 31.32 -12.17
C GLY A 110 -8.63 29.91 -12.78
N THR A 111 -7.49 29.37 -13.20
CA THR A 111 -7.39 28.02 -13.79
C THR A 111 -6.54 27.11 -12.90
N LEU A 112 -6.97 25.87 -12.70
CA LEU A 112 -6.19 24.85 -11.98
C LEU A 112 -4.97 24.46 -12.81
N ALA A 113 -3.78 24.80 -12.33
CA ALA A 113 -2.52 24.44 -12.97
C ALA A 113 -2.01 23.06 -12.50
N GLY A 114 -2.38 22.62 -11.29
CA GLY A 114 -2.08 21.30 -10.75
C GLY A 114 -2.28 21.24 -9.24
N VAL A 115 -1.88 20.13 -8.63
CA VAL A 115 -1.76 19.96 -7.18
C VAL A 115 -0.30 19.95 -6.81
N VAL A 116 0.10 20.86 -5.93
CA VAL A 116 1.46 20.85 -5.37
C VAL A 116 1.49 19.81 -4.27
N VAL A 117 2.47 18.92 -4.34
CA VAL A 117 2.69 17.81 -3.42
C VAL A 117 4.02 18.04 -2.72
N GLY A 118 4.00 18.18 -1.39
CA GLY A 118 5.18 18.41 -0.56
C GLY A 118 5.40 17.27 0.45
N GLY A 119 6.65 16.95 0.74
CA GLY A 119 7.00 15.89 1.68
C GLY A 119 8.50 15.75 1.94
N ASN A 120 8.92 14.52 2.24
CA ASN A 120 10.33 14.13 2.45
C ASN A 120 10.82 13.13 1.39
N PHE A 121 10.11 13.03 0.27
CA PHE A 121 10.44 12.15 -0.84
C PHE A 121 11.53 12.76 -1.71
N THR A 122 12.29 11.90 -2.39
CA THR A 122 13.24 12.29 -3.43
C THR A 122 12.79 11.88 -4.83
N SER A 123 11.71 11.11 -4.91
CA SER A 123 11.05 10.76 -6.15
C SER A 123 9.55 10.63 -5.96
N LEU A 124 8.78 11.03 -6.97
CA LEU A 124 7.32 10.84 -7.02
C LEU A 124 6.91 10.35 -8.41
N GLY A 125 6.22 9.21 -8.48
CA GLY A 125 5.78 8.61 -9.75
C GLY A 125 6.92 8.25 -10.69
N GLY A 126 8.10 7.95 -10.16
CA GLY A 126 9.32 7.68 -10.94
C GLY A 126 10.06 8.92 -11.44
N VAL A 127 9.57 10.13 -11.15
CA VAL A 127 10.25 11.39 -11.44
C VAL A 127 11.14 11.77 -10.25
N GLU A 128 12.40 12.14 -10.49
CA GLU A 128 13.28 12.71 -9.47
C GLU A 128 12.72 14.08 -9.03
N ALA A 129 12.29 14.17 -7.77
CA ALA A 129 11.67 15.36 -7.21
C ALA A 129 12.05 15.47 -5.74
N GLN A 130 12.89 16.46 -5.43
CA GLN A 130 13.40 16.70 -4.08
C GLN A 130 12.34 17.45 -3.26
N ALA A 131 11.62 16.70 -2.41
CA ALA A 131 10.62 17.16 -1.44
C ALA A 131 9.35 17.80 -2.00
N ILE A 132 9.34 18.21 -3.27
CA ILE A 132 8.21 18.92 -3.86
C ILE A 132 8.03 18.62 -5.35
N ALA A 133 6.79 18.37 -5.74
CA ALA A 133 6.38 18.10 -7.11
C ALA A 133 5.01 18.75 -7.41
N LEU A 134 4.70 18.86 -8.69
CA LEU A 134 3.40 19.29 -9.21
C LEU A 134 2.76 18.12 -9.96
N TRP A 135 1.55 17.73 -9.56
CA TRP A 135 0.74 16.73 -10.25
C TRP A 135 -0.39 17.39 -11.04
N ASN A 136 -0.54 17.04 -12.31
CA ASN A 136 -1.58 17.58 -13.17
C ASN A 136 -2.78 16.61 -13.25
N PRO A 137 -3.97 16.98 -12.75
CA PRO A 137 -5.15 16.10 -12.78
C PRO A 137 -5.73 15.86 -14.18
N ASN A 138 -5.39 16.68 -15.18
CA ASN A 138 -5.84 16.51 -16.57
C ASN A 138 -4.97 15.52 -17.35
N THR A 139 -3.65 15.63 -17.21
CA THR A 139 -2.69 14.80 -17.96
C THR A 139 -2.18 13.61 -17.15
N THR A 140 -2.43 13.59 -15.84
CA THR A 140 -1.86 12.68 -14.84
C THR A 140 -0.34 12.78 -14.68
N GLU A 141 0.29 13.73 -15.36
CA GLU A 141 1.74 13.93 -15.35
C GLU A 141 2.20 14.50 -14.00
N ILE A 142 3.37 14.02 -13.55
CA ILE A 142 4.08 14.52 -12.38
C ILE A 142 5.31 15.27 -12.89
N SER A 143 5.50 16.50 -12.44
CA SER A 143 6.67 17.32 -12.75
C SER A 143 7.37 17.77 -11.48
N ALA A 144 8.69 17.65 -11.43
CA ALA A 144 9.49 18.14 -10.30
C ALA A 144 9.51 19.67 -10.24
N LEU A 145 9.62 20.22 -9.02
CA LEU A 145 9.88 21.65 -8.80
C LEU A 145 11.31 21.82 -8.21
N PRO A 146 12.37 21.70 -9.03
CA PRO A 146 13.75 21.68 -8.54
C PRO A 146 14.15 23.02 -7.93
N GLY A 147 15.12 22.99 -7.00
CA GLY A 147 15.66 24.19 -6.34
C GLY A 147 15.51 24.21 -4.82
N LEU A 148 14.83 23.22 -4.24
CA LEU A 148 14.82 22.96 -2.80
C LEU A 148 15.64 21.71 -2.47
N SER A 149 16.24 21.70 -1.29
CA SER A 149 16.84 20.52 -0.67
C SER A 149 16.38 20.43 0.78
N GLY A 150 15.86 19.28 1.21
CA GLY A 150 15.32 19.06 2.55
C GLY A 150 13.91 18.50 2.53
N LYS A 151 13.03 18.99 3.41
CA LYS A 151 11.67 18.49 3.62
C LYS A 151 10.64 19.63 3.57
N VAL A 152 9.55 19.44 2.83
CA VAL A 152 8.41 20.36 2.79
C VAL A 152 7.28 19.83 3.67
N GLN A 153 6.85 20.63 4.66
CA GLN A 153 5.83 20.25 5.65
C GLN A 153 4.53 21.03 5.52
N ALA A 154 4.61 22.26 5.02
CA ALA A 154 3.48 23.17 4.93
C ALA A 154 3.39 23.78 3.54
N LEU A 155 2.19 23.78 2.98
CA LEU A 155 1.86 24.48 1.75
C LEU A 155 0.61 25.32 1.96
N TYR A 156 0.65 26.55 1.48
CA TYR A 156 -0.54 27.39 1.33
C TYR A 156 -0.61 27.91 -0.10
N CYS A 157 -1.53 27.35 -0.89
CA CYS A 157 -1.83 27.81 -2.24
C CYS A 157 -2.81 28.99 -2.19
N ASP A 158 -2.30 30.21 -2.38
CA ASP A 158 -3.11 31.42 -2.46
C ASP A 158 -3.65 31.59 -3.89
N SER A 159 -4.91 31.20 -4.08
CA SER A 159 -5.59 31.31 -5.38
C SER A 159 -5.80 32.75 -5.83
N ASP A 160 -5.87 33.71 -4.90
CA ASP A 160 -6.08 35.13 -5.23
C ASP A 160 -4.80 35.74 -5.81
N ALA A 161 -3.65 35.36 -5.24
CA ALA A 161 -2.34 35.82 -5.66
C ALA A 161 -1.73 34.98 -6.79
N GLY A 162 -2.25 33.76 -7.04
CA GLY A 162 -1.63 32.80 -7.95
C GLY A 162 -0.24 32.36 -7.47
N MET A 163 -0.07 32.19 -6.17
CA MET A 163 1.20 31.94 -5.50
C MET A 163 1.08 30.81 -4.48
N VAL A 164 2.16 30.05 -4.30
CA VAL A 164 2.26 29.00 -3.28
C VAL A 164 3.30 29.41 -2.24
N TYR A 165 2.89 29.53 -0.99
CA TYR A 165 3.83 29.67 0.14
C TYR A 165 4.22 28.27 0.60
N VAL A 166 5.53 28.04 0.69
CA VAL A 166 6.13 26.75 1.00
C VAL A 166 6.89 26.88 2.31
N GLY A 167 6.62 25.99 3.25
CA GLY A 167 7.25 25.92 4.57
C GLY A 167 7.73 24.50 4.90
N GLY A 168 8.82 24.38 5.63
CA GLY A 168 9.37 23.09 6.03
C GLY A 168 10.72 23.21 6.70
N SER A 169 11.53 22.15 6.57
CA SER A 169 12.95 22.14 6.94
C SER A 169 13.79 21.97 5.67
N PHE A 170 14.08 23.06 4.98
CA PHE A 170 14.76 23.02 3.68
C PHE A 170 15.60 24.26 3.43
N THR A 171 16.53 24.15 2.48
CA THR A 171 17.27 25.29 1.93
C THR A 171 16.95 25.46 0.44
N GLY A 172 16.92 26.70 -0.03
CA GLY A 172 16.67 27.02 -1.44
C GLY A 172 17.13 28.43 -1.79
N ALA A 173 17.97 28.54 -2.82
CA ALA A 173 18.65 29.79 -3.19
C ALA A 173 19.32 30.46 -1.96
N ASN A 174 18.84 31.63 -1.54
CA ASN A 174 19.33 32.37 -0.37
C ASN A 174 18.29 32.41 0.77
N SER A 175 17.42 31.42 0.86
CA SER A 175 16.33 31.34 1.84
C SER A 175 16.34 29.99 2.57
N THR A 176 15.95 29.99 3.84
CA THR A 176 15.82 28.78 4.65
C THR A 176 14.41 28.61 5.17
N ASN A 177 13.88 27.38 5.13
CA ASN A 177 12.62 26.93 5.75
C ASN A 177 11.31 27.57 5.26
N ALA A 178 11.35 28.70 4.54
CA ALA A 178 10.20 29.31 3.89
C ALA A 178 10.55 30.01 2.57
N MET A 179 9.73 29.80 1.55
CA MET A 179 9.84 30.41 0.22
C MET A 179 8.46 30.59 -0.41
N ALA A 180 8.40 31.33 -1.52
CA ALA A 180 7.21 31.40 -2.38
C ALA A 180 7.51 30.84 -3.78
N TRP A 181 6.48 30.28 -4.42
CA TRP A 181 6.55 29.76 -5.78
C TRP A 181 5.40 30.29 -6.63
N THR A 182 5.69 30.69 -7.87
CA THR A 182 4.71 31.13 -8.87
C THR A 182 4.97 30.39 -10.19
N THR A 183 5.85 30.91 -11.04
CA THR A 183 6.44 30.20 -12.19
C THR A 183 7.89 29.78 -11.91
N GLY A 184 8.37 30.06 -10.70
CA GLY A 184 9.71 29.78 -10.20
C GLY A 184 9.85 30.20 -8.74
N TRP A 185 10.95 29.82 -8.11
CA TRP A 185 11.23 30.14 -6.70
C TRP A 185 11.51 31.62 -6.49
N THR A 186 10.86 32.19 -5.48
CA THR A 186 11.02 33.58 -5.05
C THR A 186 11.36 33.61 -3.57
N ASN A 187 12.44 34.30 -3.21
CA ASN A 187 12.79 34.55 -1.82
C ASN A 187 11.76 35.50 -1.18
N LEU A 188 11.31 35.15 0.02
CA LEU A 188 10.54 36.09 0.85
C LEU A 188 11.47 37.23 1.31
N PRO A 189 10.96 38.45 1.56
CA PRO A 189 11.79 39.63 1.88
C PRO A 189 12.61 39.53 3.18
N PHE A 190 12.44 38.44 3.93
CA PHE A 190 13.12 38.13 5.18
C PHE A 190 14.01 36.87 5.11
N ALA A 191 14.21 36.31 3.91
CA ALA A 191 15.04 35.13 3.65
C ALA A 191 14.65 33.86 4.45
N GLY A 192 13.38 33.77 4.83
CA GLY A 192 12.83 32.61 5.54
C GLY A 192 13.12 32.62 7.04
N PHE A 193 13.26 31.44 7.65
CA PHE A 193 13.37 31.28 9.11
C PHE A 193 14.58 30.46 9.51
N ASN A 194 15.07 30.70 10.72
CA ASN A 194 16.21 29.99 11.30
C ASN A 194 15.87 28.60 11.89
N GLY A 195 14.63 28.14 11.70
CA GLY A 195 14.13 26.84 12.11
C GLY A 195 12.89 26.44 11.31
N PRO A 196 12.40 25.21 11.45
CA PRO A 196 11.42 24.63 10.55
C PRO A 196 10.03 25.28 10.67
N VAL A 197 9.34 25.36 9.53
CA VAL A 197 7.93 25.79 9.43
C VAL A 197 7.02 24.57 9.26
N SER A 198 6.08 24.41 10.18
CA SER A 198 5.15 23.25 10.23
C SER A 198 3.78 23.57 9.64
N SER A 199 3.38 24.84 9.62
CA SER A 199 2.04 25.25 9.21
C SER A 199 2.00 26.67 8.64
N ILE A 200 1.15 26.88 7.64
CA ILE A 200 0.94 28.17 6.98
C ILE A 200 -0.55 28.36 6.78
N THR A 201 -1.07 29.54 7.12
CA THR A 201 -2.46 29.93 6.81
C THR A 201 -2.54 31.40 6.42
N LYS A 202 -3.71 31.85 5.93
CA LYS A 202 -4.01 33.26 5.65
C LYS A 202 -5.10 33.74 6.59
N ASN A 203 -4.91 34.91 7.19
CA ASN A 203 -5.91 35.52 8.06
C ASN A 203 -6.92 36.37 7.26
N SER A 204 -7.96 36.86 7.93
CA SER A 204 -9.03 37.65 7.30
C SER A 204 -8.55 39.00 6.73
N ASN A 205 -7.40 39.51 7.17
CA ASN A 205 -6.76 40.70 6.62
C ASN A 205 -5.92 40.43 5.37
N GLY A 206 -5.80 39.17 4.94
CA GLY A 206 -4.98 38.75 3.82
C GLY A 206 -3.48 38.62 4.14
N ASN A 207 -3.10 38.66 5.42
CA ASN A 207 -1.72 38.40 5.85
C ASN A 207 -1.49 36.88 5.97
N ILE A 208 -0.28 36.45 5.68
CA ILE A 208 0.16 35.06 5.79
C ILE A 208 0.73 34.83 7.19
N VAL A 209 0.27 33.78 7.86
CA VAL A 209 0.68 33.41 9.22
C VAL A 209 1.48 32.13 9.14
N PHE A 210 2.71 32.17 9.63
CA PHE A 210 3.62 31.03 9.72
C PHE A 210 3.64 30.51 11.16
N GLY A 211 3.50 29.19 11.31
CA GLY A 211 3.70 28.45 12.56
C GLY A 211 4.85 27.46 12.41
N GLY A 212 5.69 27.35 13.44
CA GLY A 212 6.80 26.40 13.42
C GLY A 212 7.63 26.41 14.70
N GLN A 213 8.88 25.99 14.58
CA GLN A 213 9.91 26.05 15.62
C GLN A 213 11.03 26.99 15.16
N PHE A 214 10.81 28.29 15.31
CA PHE A 214 11.76 29.33 14.93
C PHE A 214 11.68 30.52 15.89
N ASP A 215 12.79 31.22 16.07
CA ASP A 215 12.90 32.42 16.89
C ASP A 215 13.69 33.55 16.19
N GLY A 216 13.95 33.37 14.89
CA GLY A 216 14.65 34.32 14.05
C GLY A 216 14.34 34.19 12.56
N LEU A 217 14.60 35.28 11.85
CA LEU A 217 14.51 35.36 10.38
C LEU A 217 15.84 34.94 9.74
N GLY A 218 15.77 34.36 8.54
CA GLY A 218 16.91 33.72 7.86
C GLY A 218 18.04 34.68 7.44
N ASN A 219 17.80 35.99 7.44
CA ASN A 219 18.82 37.00 7.14
C ASN A 219 19.82 37.27 8.30
N THR A 220 19.78 36.51 9.40
CA THR A 220 20.58 36.81 10.60
C THR A 220 21.55 35.72 11.07
N THR A 221 21.62 34.57 10.40
CA THR A 221 22.42 33.41 10.82
C THR A 221 23.89 33.51 10.40
N SER A 222 24.78 33.74 11.36
CA SER A 222 26.23 33.57 11.17
C SER A 222 26.89 33.15 12.50
N PRO A 223 27.92 32.28 12.48
CA PRO A 223 28.63 31.91 13.69
C PRO A 223 29.29 33.12 14.33
N LYS A 224 29.22 33.21 15.67
CA LYS A 224 29.89 34.29 16.42
C LYS A 224 31.41 34.29 16.25
N ASN A 225 32.00 33.11 16.07
CA ASN A 225 33.41 32.90 15.79
C ASN A 225 33.51 32.14 14.45
N PRO A 226 33.61 32.83 13.30
CA PRO A 226 33.80 32.18 12.00
C PRO A 226 35.23 31.62 11.87
N ASP A 227 35.43 30.73 10.89
CA ASP A 227 36.73 30.19 10.48
C ASP A 227 37.48 29.38 11.56
N VAL A 228 36.75 28.60 12.36
CA VAL A 228 37.31 27.82 13.48
C VAL A 228 37.31 26.30 13.27
N GLN A 229 36.55 25.74 12.32
CA GLN A 229 36.61 24.30 12.01
C GLN A 229 37.70 24.00 11.00
N VAL A 230 38.56 23.03 11.32
CA VAL A 230 39.64 22.60 10.42
C VAL A 230 39.15 21.47 9.50
N ILE A 231 39.37 21.61 8.20
CA ILE A 231 39.13 20.56 7.20
C ILE A 231 40.29 19.55 7.25
N ASN A 232 39.96 18.25 7.28
CA ASN A 232 40.97 17.19 7.29
C ASN A 232 41.64 17.00 5.92
N LEU A 233 42.69 17.78 5.67
CA LEU A 233 43.43 17.71 4.42
C LEU A 233 44.22 16.39 4.24
N ALA A 234 44.51 15.66 5.32
CA ALA A 234 45.28 14.41 5.28
C ALA A 234 44.48 13.21 4.77
N SER A 235 43.15 13.34 4.71
CA SER A 235 42.23 12.28 4.26
C SER A 235 42.14 12.13 2.74
N GLY A 236 42.70 13.07 1.98
CA GLY A 236 42.65 13.12 0.53
C GLY A 236 43.84 12.46 -0.15
N TYR A 237 43.72 12.20 -1.46
CA TYR A 237 44.86 11.85 -2.30
C TYR A 237 45.67 13.11 -2.64
N ILE A 238 46.86 13.20 -2.04
CA ILE A 238 47.74 14.36 -2.16
C ILE A 238 48.78 14.10 -3.24
N SER A 239 48.92 15.08 -4.13
CA SER A 239 49.92 15.07 -5.21
C SER A 239 50.65 16.41 -5.24
N SER A 240 51.87 16.40 -5.75
CA SER A 240 52.68 17.61 -5.86
C SER A 240 53.54 17.60 -7.12
N GLN A 241 53.95 18.79 -7.55
CA GLN A 241 54.97 18.97 -8.58
C GLN A 241 56.11 19.82 -8.01
N GLY A 242 57.33 19.53 -8.45
CA GLY A 242 58.50 20.34 -8.12
C GLY A 242 59.09 20.06 -6.73
N THR A 243 58.65 19.00 -6.05
CA THR A 243 59.16 18.58 -4.74
C THR A 243 60.67 18.30 -4.75
N ALA A 244 61.37 18.78 -3.72
CA ALA A 244 62.81 18.57 -3.55
C ALA A 244 63.13 17.07 -3.34
N PRO A 245 64.26 16.56 -3.85
CA PRO A 245 64.67 15.16 -3.64
C PRO A 245 65.27 14.92 -2.24
N THR A 246 65.40 15.94 -1.40
CA THR A 246 66.03 15.84 -0.07
C THR A 246 65.17 15.00 0.88
N ASP A 247 65.75 13.94 1.43
CA ASP A 247 65.08 13.07 2.40
C ASP A 247 64.56 13.86 3.61
N GLY A 248 63.30 13.63 3.97
CA GLY A 248 62.62 14.34 5.05
C GLY A 248 61.92 15.64 4.62
N TYR A 249 62.19 16.17 3.43
CA TYR A 249 61.53 17.37 2.88
C TYR A 249 60.73 17.10 1.60
N ASN A 250 60.72 15.84 1.18
CA ASN A 250 60.19 15.35 -0.09
C ASN A 250 58.74 14.82 0.00
N ASN A 251 58.08 14.96 1.15
CA ASN A 251 56.68 14.56 1.32
C ASN A 251 55.78 15.81 1.49
N PRO A 252 54.85 16.07 0.54
CA PRO A 252 53.91 17.20 0.63
C PRO A 252 52.90 17.09 1.79
N GLU A 253 52.78 15.93 2.45
CA GLU A 253 51.91 15.75 3.62
C GLU A 253 52.53 16.33 4.90
N ASN A 254 53.85 16.57 4.92
CA ASN A 254 54.57 17.04 6.11
C ASN A 254 54.13 18.42 6.62
N ILE A 255 53.32 19.17 5.86
CA ILE A 255 52.86 20.52 6.21
C ILE A 255 51.44 20.55 6.76
N LEU A 256 50.73 19.41 6.81
CA LEU A 256 49.33 19.39 7.20
C LEU A 256 49.19 19.51 8.72
N CYS A 257 48.44 20.52 9.19
CA CYS A 257 48.29 20.82 10.62
C CYS A 257 49.63 20.99 11.36
N LYS A 258 50.61 21.58 10.67
CA LYS A 258 51.93 21.92 11.19
C LYS A 258 52.13 23.43 11.24
N THR A 259 53.04 23.86 12.10
CA THR A 259 53.38 25.27 12.30
C THR A 259 54.85 25.54 11.98
N ALA A 260 55.20 26.81 11.73
CA ALA A 260 56.58 27.20 11.46
C ALA A 260 57.54 26.94 12.65
N GLN A 261 57.02 26.71 13.86
CA GLN A 261 57.80 26.35 15.04
C GLN A 261 58.32 24.90 14.98
N GLU A 262 57.71 24.05 14.16
CA GLU A 262 58.05 22.63 14.01
C GLU A 262 58.99 22.37 12.83
N ASP A 263 59.47 23.43 12.15
CA ASP A 263 60.27 23.38 10.93
C ASP A 263 61.45 22.38 11.04
N GLY A 264 61.55 21.45 10.10
CA GLY A 264 62.56 20.41 10.11
C GLY A 264 62.21 19.20 9.23
N PRO A 265 63.12 18.19 9.17
CA PRO A 265 62.83 16.94 8.47
C PRO A 265 61.53 16.32 8.99
N THR A 266 60.66 15.88 8.10
CA THR A 266 59.32 15.32 8.35
C THR A 266 58.23 16.32 8.77
N ASN A 267 58.55 17.61 8.93
CA ASN A 267 57.59 18.67 9.30
C ASN A 267 57.59 19.87 8.33
N THR A 268 58.33 19.77 7.22
CA THR A 268 58.44 20.83 6.21
C THR A 268 58.38 20.20 4.81
N TRP A 269 57.78 20.90 3.85
CA TRP A 269 57.80 20.51 2.44
C TRP A 269 58.54 21.57 1.60
N LEU A 270 59.54 21.12 0.83
CA LEU A 270 60.39 21.98 0.01
C LEU A 270 60.27 21.63 -1.47
N LEU A 271 60.45 22.64 -2.33
CA LEU A 271 60.61 22.47 -3.76
C LEU A 271 62.08 22.42 -4.18
N ALA A 272 62.36 21.77 -5.31
CA ALA A 272 63.67 21.69 -5.92
C ALA A 272 64.22 23.10 -6.25
N ASN A 273 65.54 23.20 -6.40
CA ASN A 273 66.18 24.49 -6.70
C ASN A 273 65.64 25.07 -8.00
N ASP A 274 65.48 26.38 -8.02
CA ASP A 274 65.04 27.16 -9.19
C ASP A 274 63.70 26.72 -9.80
N GLY A 275 62.88 25.98 -9.04
CA GLY A 275 61.63 25.38 -9.50
C GLY A 275 60.38 25.96 -8.84
N THR A 276 59.38 26.28 -9.66
CA THR A 276 57.98 26.42 -9.22
C THR A 276 57.35 25.04 -9.02
N GLY A 277 56.20 25.01 -8.36
CA GLY A 277 55.40 23.79 -8.30
C GLY A 277 54.06 24.00 -7.66
N TYR A 278 53.39 22.90 -7.36
CA TYR A 278 52.06 22.94 -6.76
C TYR A 278 51.88 21.84 -5.74
N TRP A 279 50.93 22.09 -4.85
CA TRP A 279 50.33 21.11 -3.94
C TRP A 279 48.87 20.91 -4.36
N GLN A 280 48.40 19.68 -4.50
CA GLN A 280 47.01 19.38 -4.87
C GLN A 280 46.45 18.27 -3.99
N GLY A 281 45.25 18.50 -3.45
CA GLY A 281 44.46 17.51 -2.74
C GLY A 281 43.21 17.14 -3.53
N ASN A 282 42.89 15.84 -3.58
CA ASN A 282 41.62 15.33 -4.11
C ASN A 282 40.92 14.52 -3.02
N TYR A 283 39.67 14.87 -2.70
CA TYR A 283 38.96 14.37 -1.52
C TYR A 283 37.71 13.58 -1.89
N SER A 284 37.39 12.57 -1.08
CA SER A 284 36.16 11.78 -1.17
C SER A 284 34.98 12.40 -0.40
N PHE A 285 35.07 13.69 -0.07
CA PHE A 285 34.02 14.48 0.54
C PHE A 285 34.11 15.93 0.07
N SER A 286 32.97 16.61 0.05
CA SER A 286 32.89 18.03 -0.33
C SER A 286 32.93 18.94 0.89
N PHE A 287 33.54 20.11 0.76
CA PHE A 287 33.64 21.14 1.78
C PHE A 287 33.55 22.55 1.18
N ILE A 288 33.23 23.55 2.00
CA ILE A 288 33.17 24.97 1.62
C ILE A 288 34.25 25.70 2.43
N PRO A 289 35.43 25.98 1.87
CA PRO A 289 36.48 26.64 2.61
C PRO A 289 36.18 28.13 2.78
N THR A 290 36.36 28.62 3.99
CA THR A 290 36.14 30.03 4.37
C THR A 290 37.47 30.78 4.56
N LYS A 291 38.51 30.07 5.03
CA LYS A 291 39.86 30.61 5.24
C LYS A 291 40.95 29.58 4.97
N LEU A 292 42.03 30.01 4.34
CA LEU A 292 43.29 29.28 4.19
C LEU A 292 44.36 29.96 5.06
N ARG A 293 45.01 29.20 5.92
CA ARG A 293 46.15 29.64 6.71
C ARG A 293 47.41 28.94 6.23
N LEU A 294 48.44 29.73 5.94
CA LEU A 294 49.74 29.22 5.51
C LEU A 294 50.84 29.65 6.48
N TYR A 295 51.80 28.76 6.69
CA TYR A 295 53.03 29.02 7.43
C TYR A 295 54.20 28.88 6.46
N ASN A 296 54.92 29.97 6.27
CA ASN A 296 56.09 29.97 5.40
C ASN A 296 57.28 29.31 6.11
N THR A 297 58.13 28.62 5.35
CA THR A 297 59.37 28.07 5.89
C THR A 297 60.50 29.08 5.80
N ASN A 298 61.55 28.84 6.57
CA ASN A 298 62.84 29.54 6.45
C ASN A 298 64.03 28.56 6.50
N ILE A 299 63.80 27.26 6.23
CA ILE A 299 64.86 26.26 6.15
C ILE A 299 65.80 26.61 5.00
N ASP A 300 67.09 26.78 5.29
CA ASP A 300 68.12 27.18 4.32
C ASP A 300 67.81 28.48 3.56
N GLY A 301 66.99 29.38 4.14
CA GLY A 301 66.55 30.63 3.52
C GLY A 301 65.50 30.48 2.42
N ARG A 302 64.93 29.28 2.25
CA ARG A 302 63.83 28.98 1.33
C ARG A 302 62.50 29.45 1.89
N GLY A 303 61.57 29.83 1.01
CA GLY A 303 60.20 30.15 1.37
C GLY A 303 59.36 30.50 0.14
N THR A 304 58.04 30.48 0.24
CA THR A 304 57.14 30.90 -0.83
C THR A 304 56.91 32.42 -0.78
N LYS A 305 56.98 33.11 -1.92
CA LYS A 305 56.75 34.56 -2.02
C LYS A 305 55.38 34.91 -2.57
N THR A 306 54.91 34.21 -3.61
CA THR A 306 53.55 34.36 -4.14
C THR A 306 52.93 33.01 -4.48
N PHE A 307 51.61 32.94 -4.34
CA PHE A 307 50.82 31.78 -4.71
C PHE A 307 49.48 32.18 -5.34
N TYR A 308 48.77 31.19 -5.91
CA TYR A 308 47.34 31.31 -6.17
C TYR A 308 46.62 29.99 -5.88
N TYR A 309 45.32 30.11 -5.61
CA TYR A 309 44.44 28.99 -5.29
C TYR A 309 43.49 28.72 -6.45
N GLN A 310 43.47 27.46 -6.91
CA GLN A 310 42.64 27.01 -8.00
C GLN A 310 41.68 25.93 -7.52
N ASP A 311 40.38 26.15 -7.74
CA ASP A 311 39.37 25.10 -7.63
C ASP A 311 39.49 24.20 -8.86
N MET A 312 39.77 22.91 -8.63
CA MET A 312 39.96 21.95 -9.72
C MET A 312 38.64 21.50 -10.33
N THR A 313 37.53 21.68 -9.61
CA THR A 313 36.18 21.30 -10.06
C THR A 313 35.62 22.30 -11.06
N SER A 314 35.70 23.61 -10.77
CA SER A 314 35.33 24.65 -11.74
C SER A 314 36.46 25.06 -12.70
N GLY A 315 37.72 24.79 -12.34
CA GLY A 315 38.91 25.28 -13.01
C GLY A 315 39.25 26.75 -12.69
N GLY A 316 38.41 27.42 -11.90
CA GLY A 316 38.53 28.84 -11.56
C GLY A 316 39.61 29.15 -10.53
N ILE A 317 40.18 30.35 -10.62
CA ILE A 317 41.10 30.90 -9.61
C ILE A 317 40.26 31.72 -8.63
N LEU A 318 40.36 31.41 -7.34
CA LEU A 318 39.53 32.03 -6.32
C LEU A 318 40.13 33.35 -5.84
N ASN A 319 39.25 34.32 -5.58
CA ASN A 319 39.62 35.60 -4.98
C ASN A 319 39.67 35.46 -3.46
N MET A 320 40.71 36.01 -2.84
CA MET A 320 40.95 35.93 -1.41
C MET A 320 41.23 37.31 -0.82
N GLU A 321 40.86 37.52 0.44
CA GLU A 321 41.20 38.69 1.25
C GLU A 321 42.22 38.34 2.34
N TYR A 322 43.22 39.18 2.55
CA TYR A 322 44.24 39.00 3.58
C TYR A 322 44.64 40.34 4.20
N ASN A 323 45.34 40.31 5.33
CA ASN A 323 45.91 41.52 5.94
C ASN A 323 47.37 41.70 5.51
N ASP A 324 47.73 42.88 5.01
CA ASP A 324 49.12 43.24 4.69
C ASP A 324 49.99 43.41 5.96
N GLU A 325 51.29 43.68 5.79
CA GLU A 325 52.23 43.88 6.90
C GLU A 325 51.86 45.04 7.84
N ASN A 326 51.03 45.98 7.38
CA ASN A 326 50.53 47.11 8.18
C ASN A 326 49.16 46.81 8.81
N GLY A 327 48.60 45.62 8.59
CA GLY A 327 47.29 45.19 9.06
C GLY A 327 46.11 45.68 8.22
N ASN A 328 46.34 46.22 7.01
CA ASN A 328 45.24 46.65 6.13
C ASN A 328 44.70 45.46 5.32
N LYS A 329 43.38 45.38 5.17
CA LYS A 329 42.73 44.40 4.29
C LYS A 329 43.06 44.66 2.82
N GLN A 330 43.51 43.63 2.12
CA GLN A 330 43.82 43.62 0.69
C GLN A 330 43.16 42.41 0.03
N SER A 331 42.94 42.47 -1.28
CA SER A 331 42.43 41.33 -2.07
C SER A 331 43.47 40.84 -3.07
N CYS A 332 43.51 39.54 -3.30
CA CYS A 332 44.41 38.90 -4.26
C CYS A 332 43.77 37.69 -4.93
N SER A 333 44.27 37.30 -6.10
CA SER A 333 43.84 36.09 -6.81
C SER A 333 45.03 35.34 -7.42
N LEU A 334 45.70 35.92 -8.42
CA LEU A 334 46.82 35.29 -9.15
C LEU A 334 48.19 35.39 -8.45
N ASN A 335 48.38 36.41 -7.63
CA ASN A 335 49.66 36.72 -6.97
C ASN A 335 49.42 37.07 -5.50
N CYS A 336 48.87 36.13 -4.72
CA CYS A 336 48.70 36.31 -3.29
C CYS A 336 50.05 36.28 -2.58
N PRO A 337 50.46 37.38 -1.90
CA PRO A 337 51.79 37.47 -1.31
C PRO A 337 51.84 36.73 0.04
N LEU A 338 52.92 35.99 0.26
CA LEU A 338 53.22 35.33 1.53
C LEU A 338 54.48 35.92 2.15
N ALA A 339 54.37 36.41 3.39
CA ALA A 339 55.47 37.04 4.09
C ALA A 339 56.59 36.04 4.43
N HIS A 340 57.86 36.46 4.37
CA HIS A 340 59.00 35.61 4.74
C HIS A 340 59.30 35.72 6.24
N ASN A 341 58.42 35.17 7.06
CA ASN A 341 58.57 35.10 8.51
C ASN A 341 57.99 33.77 9.04
N GLN A 342 58.17 33.50 10.34
CA GLN A 342 57.67 32.29 10.99
C GLN A 342 56.26 32.47 11.62
N SER A 343 55.51 33.49 11.20
CA SER A 343 54.12 33.69 11.61
C SER A 343 53.17 33.12 10.56
N SER A 344 51.96 32.77 10.97
CA SER A 344 50.90 32.42 10.02
C SER A 344 50.40 33.65 9.27
N GLN A 345 49.90 33.42 8.06
CA GLN A 345 49.14 34.41 7.31
C GLN A 345 47.82 33.80 6.83
N ASP A 346 46.73 34.55 7.06
CA ASP A 346 45.35 34.11 6.79
C ASP A 346 44.81 34.75 5.52
N PHE A 347 44.18 33.93 4.67
CA PHE A 347 43.56 34.31 3.41
C PHE A 347 42.10 33.83 3.41
N HIS A 348 41.14 34.74 3.39
CA HIS A 348 39.71 34.44 3.43
C HIS A 348 39.12 34.39 2.03
N PHE A 349 38.30 33.39 1.71
CA PHE A 349 37.71 33.23 0.38
C PHE A 349 36.51 34.18 0.19
N VAL A 350 36.47 34.92 -0.92
CA VAL A 350 35.39 35.89 -1.19
C VAL A 350 34.93 35.82 -2.66
N PRO A 351 33.77 35.19 -2.96
CA PRO A 351 32.94 34.40 -2.04
C PRO A 351 33.54 33.01 -1.74
N PRO A 352 33.14 32.35 -0.64
CA PRO A 352 33.43 30.93 -0.44
C PRO A 352 32.69 30.08 -1.49
N VAL A 353 33.33 29.01 -1.96
CA VAL A 353 32.82 28.13 -3.03
C VAL A 353 32.98 26.68 -2.61
N ALA A 354 31.94 25.86 -2.76
CA ALA A 354 32.02 24.43 -2.48
C ALA A 354 32.98 23.72 -3.43
N MET A 355 33.82 22.84 -2.90
CA MET A 355 34.79 22.05 -3.68
C MET A 355 35.12 20.72 -2.99
N ASN A 356 35.75 19.82 -3.74
CA ASN A 356 36.30 18.55 -3.26
C ASN A 356 37.71 18.28 -3.83
N SER A 357 38.26 19.20 -4.62
CA SER A 357 39.60 19.14 -5.17
C SER A 357 40.11 20.55 -5.42
N PHE A 358 41.34 20.83 -4.98
CA PHE A 358 41.97 22.12 -5.19
C PHE A 358 43.46 21.99 -5.41
N ARG A 359 44.04 23.02 -6.02
CA ARG A 359 45.47 23.15 -6.24
C ARG A 359 45.99 24.49 -5.75
N LEU A 360 47.03 24.44 -4.92
CA LEU A 360 47.81 25.58 -4.45
C LEU A 360 49.09 25.67 -5.30
N HIS A 361 49.19 26.71 -6.13
CA HIS A 361 50.36 26.93 -6.98
C HIS A 361 51.34 27.89 -6.32
N LEU A 362 52.61 27.50 -6.22
CA LEU A 362 53.69 28.32 -5.66
C LEU A 362 54.49 28.92 -6.83
N THR A 363 54.33 30.22 -7.05
CA THR A 363 54.74 30.88 -8.30
C THR A 363 56.04 31.68 -8.19
N GLU A 364 56.32 32.28 -7.04
CA GLU A 364 57.60 32.92 -6.72
C GLU A 364 58.09 32.45 -5.35
N TRP A 365 59.41 32.52 -5.10
CA TRP A 365 60.04 32.05 -3.86
C TRP A 365 61.14 32.96 -3.35
N TYR A 366 61.49 32.75 -2.08
CA TYR A 366 62.68 33.28 -1.42
C TYR A 366 63.80 32.22 -1.44
N GLY A 367 65.05 32.67 -1.50
CA GLY A 367 66.21 31.78 -1.46
C GLY A 367 66.31 30.83 -2.66
N PRO A 368 66.88 29.63 -2.47
CA PRO A 368 67.12 28.66 -3.56
C PRO A 368 65.86 28.00 -4.15
N GLY A 369 64.71 28.05 -3.48
CA GLY A 369 63.46 27.44 -3.94
C GLY A 369 62.29 27.65 -2.97
N ALA A 370 61.05 27.40 -3.42
CA ALA A 370 59.85 27.51 -2.59
C ALA A 370 59.80 26.44 -1.48
N GLY A 371 58.94 26.70 -0.49
CA GLY A 371 58.64 25.74 0.57
C GLY A 371 57.56 26.28 1.49
N LEU A 372 56.99 25.38 2.29
CA LEU A 372 55.99 25.67 3.33
C LEU A 372 56.31 24.83 4.57
N SER A 373 56.02 25.38 5.74
CA SER A 373 56.08 24.69 7.03
C SER A 373 54.72 24.13 7.43
N GLY A 374 53.65 24.76 6.97
CA GLY A 374 52.32 24.50 7.50
C GLY A 374 51.21 24.97 6.58
N MET A 375 50.12 24.22 6.55
CA MET A 375 48.88 24.55 5.85
C MET A 375 47.67 24.06 6.65
N GLU A 376 46.70 24.95 6.84
CA GLU A 376 45.43 24.67 7.49
C GLU A 376 44.30 25.30 6.67
N LEU A 377 43.21 24.56 6.45
CA LEU A 377 42.04 25.02 5.70
C LEU A 377 40.83 24.97 6.61
N PHE A 378 40.02 26.03 6.61
CA PHE A 378 38.93 26.21 7.56
C PHE A 378 37.57 26.26 6.88
N THR A 379 36.52 25.92 7.64
CA THR A 379 35.11 26.05 7.27
C THR A 379 34.31 26.58 8.46
N ASP A 380 33.11 27.08 8.19
CA ASP A 380 32.12 27.44 9.22
C ASP A 380 31.21 26.26 9.58
N ASP A 381 31.09 25.27 8.69
CA ASP A 381 30.23 24.11 8.90
C ASP A 381 30.85 23.06 9.80
N ILE A 382 30.14 22.68 10.86
CA ILE A 382 30.56 21.60 11.75
C ILE A 382 29.98 20.28 11.23
N TYR A 383 30.81 19.48 10.56
CA TYR A 383 30.45 18.15 10.09
C TYR A 383 31.10 17.05 10.93
N SER A 384 30.35 15.96 11.15
CA SER A 384 30.89 14.68 11.60
C SER A 384 30.48 13.61 10.59
N PHE A 385 31.45 13.01 9.91
CA PHE A 385 31.31 11.98 8.89
C PHE A 385 31.38 10.58 9.51
N ALA A 386 30.65 9.63 8.92
CA ALA A 386 30.66 8.23 9.32
C ALA A 386 31.97 7.54 8.96
N VAL A 387 32.58 7.95 7.84
CA VAL A 387 33.96 7.59 7.53
C VAL A 387 34.87 8.46 8.40
N ASN A 388 35.38 7.86 9.48
CA ASN A 388 36.13 8.59 10.50
C ASN A 388 37.32 9.38 9.96
N ASP A 389 37.97 8.90 8.89
CA ASP A 389 39.12 9.55 8.28
C ASP A 389 38.82 10.96 7.76
N PHE A 390 37.56 11.31 7.49
CA PHE A 390 37.17 12.64 7.00
C PHE A 390 36.98 13.68 8.11
N ASN A 391 36.88 13.23 9.36
CA ASN A 391 36.58 14.08 10.50
C ASN A 391 37.74 15.03 10.81
N GLU A 392 37.39 16.18 11.38
CA GLU A 392 38.33 17.23 11.80
C GLU A 392 39.49 16.61 12.60
N PRO A 393 40.75 16.79 12.15
CA PRO A 393 41.89 16.22 12.83
C PRO A 393 42.24 17.04 14.06
N LYS A 394 43.07 16.47 14.93
CA LYS A 394 43.70 17.22 16.03
C LYS A 394 44.86 18.03 15.46
N CYS A 395 44.76 19.36 15.55
CA CYS A 395 45.75 20.31 15.05
C CYS A 395 46.13 21.26 16.18
N ASP A 396 47.44 21.39 16.43
CA ASP A 396 47.97 22.17 17.54
C ASP A 396 47.41 23.61 17.51
N SER A 397 46.94 24.10 18.65
CA SER A 397 46.38 25.45 18.86
C SER A 397 45.04 25.80 18.19
N VAL A 398 44.47 24.98 17.30
CA VAL A 398 43.22 25.28 16.57
C VAL A 398 42.14 24.19 16.69
N SER A 399 42.52 22.92 16.78
CA SER A 399 41.61 21.79 16.97
C SER A 399 42.18 20.82 18.02
N LEU A 400 41.82 21.04 19.29
CA LEU A 400 42.39 20.28 20.42
C LEU A 400 41.74 18.91 20.60
N GLN A 401 40.42 18.83 20.42
CA GLN A 401 39.64 17.59 20.58
C GLN A 401 39.42 16.89 19.24
N GLY A 402 39.21 17.65 18.15
CA GLY A 402 38.87 17.10 16.84
C GLY A 402 37.51 16.42 16.85
N SER A 403 37.04 15.97 15.68
CA SER A 403 35.82 15.16 15.60
C SER A 403 36.16 13.70 15.32
N SER A 404 35.23 12.81 15.65
CA SER A 404 35.40 11.38 15.41
C SER A 404 34.08 10.70 15.12
N SER A 405 34.16 9.48 14.58
CA SER A 405 33.04 8.57 14.50
C SER A 405 33.49 7.13 14.72
N THR A 406 32.62 6.32 15.30
CA THR A 406 32.90 4.91 15.59
C THR A 406 31.76 4.03 15.10
N ALA A 407 32.08 3.10 14.21
CA ALA A 407 31.14 2.09 13.72
C ALA A 407 31.32 0.78 14.49
N SER A 408 30.22 0.20 14.97
CA SER A 408 30.21 -1.04 15.74
C SER A 408 29.11 -2.00 15.26
N PRO A 409 29.36 -3.31 15.20
CA PRO A 409 30.69 -3.94 15.13
C PRO A 409 31.39 -3.55 13.81
N ALA A 410 32.70 -3.29 13.86
CA ALA A 410 33.44 -2.79 12.68
C ALA A 410 33.35 -3.71 11.45
N ASN A 411 33.23 -5.02 11.64
CA ASN A 411 33.13 -6.00 10.54
C ASN A 411 31.76 -6.03 9.83
N VAL A 412 30.74 -5.36 10.39
CA VAL A 412 29.41 -5.26 9.78
C VAL A 412 29.33 -4.08 8.81
N TRP A 413 30.14 -3.04 9.04
CA TRP A 413 30.14 -1.81 8.26
C TRP A 413 31.24 -1.83 7.21
N SER A 414 30.90 -1.37 6.00
CA SER A 414 31.85 -1.24 4.89
C SER A 414 31.74 0.14 4.26
N ARG A 415 32.88 0.71 3.84
CA ARG A 415 32.92 2.00 3.14
C ARG A 415 32.40 1.83 1.71
N LYS A 416 31.59 2.78 1.27
CA LYS A 416 31.07 2.90 -0.10
C LYS A 416 31.34 4.29 -0.64
N SER A 417 31.74 4.32 -1.90
CA SER A 417 31.82 5.52 -2.73
C SER A 417 30.70 5.49 -3.77
N GLY A 418 30.18 6.66 -4.13
CA GLY A 418 29.06 6.81 -5.04
C GLY A 418 28.88 8.25 -5.49
N ASP A 419 27.82 8.52 -6.25
CA ASP A 419 27.47 9.87 -6.71
C ASP A 419 26.72 10.61 -5.59
N THR A 420 27.48 11.01 -4.57
CA THR A 420 26.97 11.65 -3.36
C THR A 420 28.01 12.61 -2.76
N SER A 421 27.61 13.46 -1.81
CA SER A 421 28.47 14.52 -1.25
C SER A 421 29.72 14.02 -0.49
N SER A 422 29.71 12.78 -0.02
CA SER A 422 30.86 12.09 0.56
C SER A 422 30.69 10.58 0.54
N ASP A 423 31.79 9.83 0.58
CA ASP A 423 31.73 8.40 0.91
C ASP A 423 30.98 8.17 2.23
N TYR A 424 30.38 6.99 2.37
CA TYR A 424 29.53 6.62 3.50
C TYR A 424 29.81 5.18 3.96
N LEU A 425 29.28 4.82 5.13
CA LEU A 425 29.30 3.44 5.62
C LEU A 425 27.97 2.75 5.32
N THR A 426 28.03 1.49 4.91
CA THR A 426 26.86 0.62 4.70
C THR A 426 27.00 -0.69 5.48
N ALA A 427 25.88 -1.17 6.03
CA ALA A 427 25.75 -2.45 6.71
C ALA A 427 24.62 -3.26 6.08
N ASN A 428 24.89 -4.51 5.66
CA ASN A 428 23.88 -5.43 5.14
C ASN A 428 23.59 -6.52 6.19
N LEU A 429 22.40 -6.45 6.79
CA LEU A 429 21.96 -7.27 7.90
C LEU A 429 21.09 -8.40 7.38
N THR A 430 21.47 -9.64 7.68
CA THR A 430 20.78 -10.85 7.20
C THR A 430 20.15 -11.66 8.33
N ASP A 431 20.39 -11.29 9.59
CA ASP A 431 19.85 -11.93 10.79
C ASP A 431 19.16 -10.87 11.68
N THR A 432 17.95 -11.17 12.14
CA THR A 432 17.14 -10.27 12.98
C THR A 432 17.85 -9.88 14.29
N SER A 433 18.77 -10.69 14.80
CA SER A 433 19.59 -10.36 15.98
C SER A 433 20.57 -9.20 15.74
N GLN A 434 20.91 -8.92 14.47
CA GLN A 434 21.75 -7.78 14.08
C GLN A 434 20.97 -6.47 14.08
N ILE A 435 19.64 -6.52 14.07
CA ILE A 435 18.74 -5.35 14.16
C ILE A 435 18.60 -5.00 15.65
N SER A 436 19.64 -4.37 16.19
CA SER A 436 19.71 -3.95 17.58
C SER A 436 20.58 -2.70 17.74
N SER A 437 20.55 -2.11 18.93
CA SER A 437 21.41 -0.98 19.30
C SER A 437 22.92 -1.29 19.25
N ASN A 438 23.31 -2.57 19.17
CA ASN A 438 24.71 -2.97 19.05
C ASN A 438 25.28 -2.70 17.66
N THR A 439 24.43 -2.66 16.63
CA THR A 439 24.80 -2.24 15.28
C THR A 439 24.63 -0.73 15.19
N SER A 440 25.71 0.04 15.22
CA SER A 440 25.62 1.49 15.32
C SER A 440 26.77 2.24 14.64
N VAL A 441 26.51 3.50 14.32
CA VAL A 441 27.54 4.52 14.07
C VAL A 441 27.33 5.66 15.05
N VAL A 442 28.34 5.95 15.86
CA VAL A 442 28.34 7.06 16.81
C VAL A 442 29.20 8.19 16.24
N PHE A 443 28.63 9.37 16.11
CA PHE A 443 29.25 10.60 15.65
C PHE A 443 29.54 11.51 16.84
N THR A 444 30.76 12.04 16.95
CA THR A 444 31.18 13.02 17.96
C THR A 444 31.78 14.23 17.23
N PRO A 445 31.01 15.32 17.01
CA PRO A 445 31.53 16.55 16.41
C PRO A 445 32.49 17.28 17.38
N ASP A 446 33.24 18.27 16.86
CA ASP A 446 34.00 19.24 17.67
C ASP A 446 33.18 20.54 17.78
N ILE A 447 32.39 20.70 18.84
CA ILE A 447 31.59 21.92 19.05
C ILE A 447 32.46 23.00 19.70
N LYS A 448 32.85 24.02 18.92
CA LYS A 448 33.75 25.11 19.36
C LYS A 448 33.10 26.14 20.31
N GLN A 449 31.78 26.23 20.36
CA GLN A 449 31.06 27.14 21.26
C GLN A 449 29.65 26.64 21.57
N SER A 450 29.16 26.91 22.78
CA SER A 450 27.76 26.63 23.10
C SER A 450 26.83 27.62 22.40
N GLY A 451 25.64 27.16 22.02
CA GLY A 451 24.62 28.00 21.38
C GLY A 451 23.44 27.18 20.88
N ASN A 452 22.49 27.84 20.20
CA ASN A 452 21.42 27.11 19.52
C ASN A 452 21.93 26.57 18.19
N TYR A 453 21.70 25.30 17.90
CA TYR A 453 22.09 24.65 16.65
C TYR A 453 20.92 23.95 15.98
N THR A 454 20.98 23.87 14.66
CA THR A 454 20.23 22.89 13.88
C THR A 454 21.14 21.69 13.60
N VAL A 455 20.69 20.50 13.98
CA VAL A 455 21.41 19.23 13.78
C VAL A 455 20.73 18.43 12.69
N THR A 456 21.46 18.15 11.61
CA THR A 456 20.94 17.55 10.38
C THR A 456 21.65 16.25 10.05
N VAL A 457 20.89 15.21 9.72
CA VAL A 457 21.35 13.87 9.32
C VAL A 457 21.27 13.74 7.81
N TYR A 458 22.35 13.35 7.15
CA TYR A 458 22.38 13.13 5.70
C TYR A 458 22.27 11.64 5.38
N THR A 459 21.40 11.32 4.42
CA THR A 459 21.17 9.96 3.95
C THR A 459 21.42 9.88 2.44
N PRO A 460 22.37 9.04 1.99
CA PRO A 460 22.65 8.87 0.57
C PRO A 460 21.49 8.12 -0.12
N GLY A 461 21.31 8.37 -1.43
CA GLY A 461 20.30 7.69 -2.25
C GLY A 461 20.58 6.20 -2.44
N CYS A 462 19.54 5.37 -2.52
CA CYS A 462 19.66 3.91 -2.62
C CYS A 462 19.83 3.38 -4.06
N ILE A 463 19.58 4.20 -5.10
CA ILE A 463 19.72 3.77 -6.50
C ILE A 463 21.19 3.47 -6.83
N GLN A 464 22.10 4.32 -6.36
CA GLN A 464 23.54 4.26 -6.70
C GLN A 464 24.22 2.96 -6.25
N ASP A 465 23.69 2.28 -5.23
CA ASP A 465 24.22 1.00 -4.72
C ASP A 465 23.23 -0.17 -4.84
N ASN A 466 22.10 0.03 -5.54
CA ASN A 466 21.04 -0.96 -5.78
C ASN A 466 20.49 -1.60 -4.50
N THR A 467 20.28 -0.80 -3.47
CA THR A 467 19.85 -1.28 -2.14
C THR A 467 18.39 -0.97 -1.82
N CYS A 468 17.66 -0.24 -2.68
CA CYS A 468 16.32 0.31 -2.39
C CYS A 468 15.30 -0.70 -1.84
N LEU A 469 15.31 -1.95 -2.34
CA LEU A 469 14.38 -3.00 -1.88
C LEU A 469 14.65 -3.49 -0.45
N HIS A 470 15.84 -3.24 0.07
CA HIS A 470 16.28 -3.72 1.39
C HIS A 470 16.54 -2.57 2.37
N ARG A 471 16.29 -1.32 1.98
CA ARG A 471 16.37 -0.17 2.88
C ARG A 471 15.22 -0.18 3.88
N GLY A 472 15.46 0.36 5.06
CA GLY A 472 14.44 0.50 6.10
C GLY A 472 14.65 1.74 6.95
N GLN A 473 14.23 1.64 8.21
CA GLN A 473 14.28 2.69 9.20
C GLN A 473 15.52 2.59 10.08
N VAL A 474 16.03 3.75 10.49
CA VAL A 474 17.03 3.90 11.53
C VAL A 474 16.48 4.73 12.68
N ASN A 475 16.87 4.41 13.90
CA ASN A 475 16.69 5.30 15.04
C ASN A 475 17.97 6.15 15.18
N VAL A 476 17.81 7.46 15.21
CA VAL A 476 18.92 8.40 15.41
C VAL A 476 18.71 9.10 16.75
N THR A 477 19.67 8.96 17.66
CA THR A 477 19.60 9.48 19.02
C THR A 477 20.74 10.46 19.27
N GLY A 478 20.42 11.71 19.60
CA GLY A 478 21.35 12.78 19.90
C GLY A 478 21.40 13.14 21.38
N THR A 479 22.59 13.36 21.92
CA THR A 479 22.83 13.93 23.25
C THR A 479 23.55 15.25 23.04
N PHE A 480 22.93 16.36 23.43
CA PHE A 480 23.38 17.71 23.04
C PHE A 480 23.83 18.58 24.22
N THR A 481 23.39 18.28 25.43
CA THR A 481 23.79 18.99 26.65
C THR A 481 24.15 18.02 27.76
N SER A 482 25.01 18.46 28.67
CA SER A 482 25.54 17.66 29.79
C SER A 482 24.48 17.19 30.79
N ALA A 483 23.35 17.90 30.88
CA ALA A 483 22.24 17.61 31.80
C ALA A 483 20.93 17.26 31.08
N GLY A 484 20.91 17.27 29.74
CA GLY A 484 19.72 17.02 28.94
C GLY A 484 19.45 15.52 28.70
N ALA A 485 18.18 15.17 28.53
CA ALA A 485 17.82 13.84 28.04
C ALA A 485 18.17 13.71 26.54
N PRO A 486 18.54 12.51 26.06
CA PRO A 486 18.74 12.28 24.64
C PRO A 486 17.45 12.52 23.84
N VAL A 487 17.60 13.02 22.62
CA VAL A 487 16.52 13.22 21.65
C VAL A 487 16.63 12.14 20.59
N SER A 488 15.55 11.40 20.33
CA SER A 488 15.52 10.34 19.33
C SER A 488 14.54 10.65 18.21
N SER A 489 14.83 10.21 17.00
CA SER A 489 13.94 10.28 15.84
C SER A 489 14.14 9.09 14.93
N THR A 490 13.04 8.56 14.39
CA THR A 490 13.06 7.49 13.40
C THR A 490 13.13 8.09 12.00
N ILE A 491 14.12 7.67 11.20
CA ILE A 491 14.36 8.17 9.84
C ILE A 491 14.30 7.00 8.86
N PHE A 492 13.56 7.17 7.78
CA PHE A 492 13.53 6.22 6.65
C PHE A 492 14.70 6.46 5.71
N GLN A 493 15.39 5.39 5.30
CA GLN A 493 16.51 5.43 4.35
C GLN A 493 16.16 4.87 2.97
N THR A 494 14.87 4.86 2.60
CA THR A 494 14.35 4.32 1.34
C THR A 494 14.42 5.29 0.17
N ASN A 495 14.96 6.49 0.38
CA ASN A 495 15.09 7.54 -0.62
C ASN A 495 15.93 7.09 -1.82
N ASN A 496 15.42 7.32 -3.03
CA ASN A 496 16.09 6.99 -4.29
C ASN A 496 17.36 7.83 -4.48
N TYR A 497 17.31 9.11 -4.11
CA TYR A 497 18.37 10.10 -4.24
C TYR A 497 18.76 10.66 -2.87
N ASP A 498 19.87 11.38 -2.78
CA ASP A 498 20.36 11.97 -1.52
C ASP A 498 19.31 12.88 -0.87
N LYS A 499 19.19 12.80 0.45
CA LYS A 499 18.35 13.69 1.26
C LYS A 499 18.99 14.02 2.60
N PHE A 500 18.35 14.92 3.34
CA PHE A 500 18.66 15.14 4.75
C PHE A 500 17.40 15.28 5.60
N ASP A 501 17.55 14.99 6.89
CA ASP A 501 16.50 15.07 7.91
C ASP A 501 17.03 15.87 9.11
N THR A 502 16.22 16.79 9.65
CA THR A 502 16.57 17.53 10.88
C THR A 502 16.27 16.68 12.11
N LEU A 503 17.28 16.41 12.93
CA LEU A 503 17.18 15.65 14.17
C LEU A 503 16.84 16.54 15.37
N TYR A 504 17.44 17.73 15.43
CA TYR A 504 17.33 18.61 16.60
C TYR A 504 17.46 20.07 16.21
N HIS A 505 16.69 20.92 16.90
CA HIS A 505 16.84 22.37 16.88
C HIS A 505 16.77 22.86 18.33
N GLY A 506 17.85 23.45 18.83
CA GLY A 506 17.94 23.89 20.21
C GLY A 506 19.37 24.03 20.71
N TYR A 507 19.52 24.20 22.02
CA TYR A 507 20.81 24.51 22.65
C TYR A 507 21.74 23.28 22.68
N VAL A 508 23.00 23.48 22.32
CA VAL A 508 24.08 22.48 22.37
C VAL A 508 25.22 23.03 23.23
N ASP A 509 25.73 22.21 24.15
CA ASP A 509 26.89 22.55 24.96
C ASP A 509 28.18 22.41 24.14
N VAL A 510 29.14 23.31 24.39
CA VAL A 510 30.52 23.22 23.92
C VAL A 510 31.18 21.93 24.43
N ASP A 511 32.14 21.43 23.66
CA ASP A 511 32.93 20.28 24.04
C ASP A 511 33.76 20.57 25.30
N THR A 512 33.78 19.62 26.23
CA THR A 512 34.59 19.64 27.45
C THR A 512 35.20 18.27 27.69
N ASP A 513 36.20 18.17 28.57
CA ASP A 513 36.79 16.87 28.96
C ASP A 513 35.77 15.91 29.60
N SER A 514 34.65 16.43 30.11
CA SER A 514 33.59 15.67 30.79
C SER A 514 32.35 15.39 29.94
N PHE A 515 32.16 16.12 28.84
CA PHE A 515 30.96 16.04 28.00
C PHE A 515 31.31 16.41 26.56
N GLN A 516 30.88 15.55 25.63
CA GLN A 516 30.91 15.80 24.20
C GLN A 516 29.52 15.49 23.64
N PRO A 517 28.94 16.40 22.84
CA PRO A 517 27.74 16.10 22.07
C PRO A 517 27.96 14.86 21.21
N SER A 518 26.93 14.04 21.05
CA SER A 518 27.03 12.81 20.27
C SER A 518 25.73 12.51 19.56
N VAL A 519 25.81 11.94 18.35
CA VAL A 519 24.67 11.41 17.61
C VAL A 519 24.92 9.94 17.32
N THR A 520 23.98 9.07 17.66
CA THR A 520 24.08 7.63 17.45
C THR A 520 23.01 7.18 16.46
N LEU A 521 23.41 6.54 15.36
CA LEU A 521 22.52 5.94 14.38
C LEU A 521 22.49 4.42 14.57
N THR A 522 21.30 3.84 14.74
CA THR A 522 21.07 2.38 14.89
C THR A 522 19.93 1.91 13.98
N PRO A 523 19.88 0.64 13.56
CA PRO A 523 18.71 0.10 12.90
C PRO A 523 17.50 0.11 13.85
N GLN A 524 16.33 0.50 13.34
CA GLN A 524 15.09 0.46 14.13
C GLN A 524 14.67 -0.99 14.38
N ALA A 525 14.31 -1.32 15.63
CA ALA A 525 13.89 -2.66 16.03
C ALA A 525 12.55 -3.07 15.36
N GLY A 526 12.34 -4.38 15.18
CA GLY A 526 11.09 -4.95 14.65
C GLY A 526 11.00 -5.04 13.12
N GLN A 527 12.07 -4.66 12.40
CA GLN A 527 12.14 -4.77 10.94
C GLN A 527 12.51 -6.19 10.49
N SER A 528 12.10 -6.55 9.26
CA SER A 528 12.46 -7.83 8.63
C SER A 528 13.82 -7.76 7.94
N VAL A 529 14.49 -8.91 7.80
CA VAL A 529 15.74 -9.08 7.04
C VAL A 529 15.47 -9.69 5.66
N PRO A 530 16.31 -9.44 4.63
CA PRO A 530 17.53 -8.63 4.65
C PRO A 530 17.27 -7.11 4.77
N LEU A 531 18.08 -6.42 5.58
CA LEU A 531 17.99 -4.99 5.85
C LEU A 531 19.34 -4.30 5.60
N THR A 532 19.36 -3.24 4.80
CA THR A 532 20.53 -2.40 4.54
C THR A 532 20.41 -1.06 5.27
N VAL A 533 21.43 -0.72 6.05
CA VAL A 533 21.54 0.53 6.80
C VAL A 533 22.74 1.32 6.30
N VAL A 534 22.61 2.65 6.21
CA VAL A 534 23.75 3.54 5.92
C VAL A 534 23.94 4.64 6.95
N ALA A 535 25.15 5.17 6.99
CA ALA A 535 25.52 6.35 7.74
C ALA A 535 26.48 7.18 6.89
N GLN A 536 26.18 8.46 6.64
CA GLN A 536 27.03 9.35 5.84
C GLN A 536 27.66 10.45 6.68
N ARG A 537 26.87 11.45 7.11
CA ARG A 537 27.37 12.57 7.94
C ARG A 537 26.25 13.26 8.71
N ILE A 538 26.64 13.97 9.77
CA ILE A 538 25.81 14.87 10.57
C ILE A 538 26.37 16.29 10.44
N ARG A 539 25.51 17.30 10.31
CA ARG A 539 25.88 18.73 10.34
C ARG A 539 25.31 19.38 11.58
N PHE A 540 26.11 20.20 12.25
CA PHE A 540 25.71 21.12 13.30
C PHE A 540 25.85 22.55 12.76
N GLU A 541 24.73 23.24 12.61
CA GLU A 541 24.68 24.61 12.09
C GLU A 541 24.27 25.56 13.21
N LEU A 542 25.13 26.52 13.57
CA LEU A 542 24.80 27.49 14.62
C LEU A 542 23.70 28.44 14.16
N VAL A 543 22.67 28.56 14.98
CA VAL A 543 21.52 29.42 14.79
C VAL A 543 21.63 30.64 15.70
N THR A 544 21.50 31.83 15.11
CA THR A 544 21.34 33.10 15.84
C THR A 544 19.88 33.53 15.83
N THR A 545 19.49 34.31 16.83
CA THR A 545 18.11 34.78 17.01
C THR A 545 18.00 36.26 16.66
N THR A 546 16.89 36.69 16.06
CA THR A 546 16.59 38.13 15.87
C THR A 546 16.06 38.78 17.15
N GLY A 547 15.61 37.96 18.11
CA GLY A 547 14.90 38.38 19.32
C GLY A 547 13.45 38.78 19.03
N GLY A 548 12.52 38.48 19.94
CA GLY A 548 11.11 38.89 19.84
C GLY A 548 10.19 38.03 18.95
N LEU A 549 10.70 36.93 18.39
CA LEU A 549 9.91 35.87 17.74
C LEU A 549 10.02 34.56 18.52
N ASN A 550 8.96 33.76 18.51
CA ASN A 550 8.93 32.42 19.09
C ASN A 550 7.74 31.63 18.50
N GLY A 551 8.00 30.91 17.42
CA GLY A 551 7.11 29.95 16.77
C GLY A 551 5.97 30.52 15.90
N LEU A 552 5.65 31.82 16.00
CA LEU A 552 4.63 32.50 15.19
C LEU A 552 5.20 33.73 14.48
N PHE A 553 4.79 33.93 13.22
CA PHE A 553 5.10 35.13 12.45
C PHE A 553 3.97 35.53 11.48
N GLU A 554 3.58 36.79 11.48
CA GLU A 554 2.62 37.39 10.55
C GLU A 554 3.31 38.23 9.47
N TYR A 555 3.15 37.80 8.21
CA TYR A 555 3.68 38.47 7.04
C TYR A 555 2.57 39.14 6.23
N ASN A 556 2.73 40.42 5.92
CA ASN A 556 1.85 41.13 5.00
C ASN A 556 2.46 41.12 3.58
N PRO A 557 1.88 40.38 2.61
CA PRO A 557 2.43 40.27 1.25
C PRO A 557 2.39 41.58 0.45
N ASN A 558 1.59 42.56 0.88
CA ASN A 558 1.50 43.87 0.23
C ASN A 558 2.61 44.86 0.66
N LYS A 559 3.49 44.46 1.59
CA LYS A 559 4.63 45.27 2.03
C LYS A 559 5.94 44.75 1.44
N ALA A 560 6.72 45.63 0.81
CA ALA A 560 8.00 45.30 0.20
C ALA A 560 9.12 44.98 1.23
N THR A 561 8.98 45.49 2.46
CA THR A 561 9.96 45.29 3.54
C THR A 561 9.30 44.71 4.78
N VAL A 562 10.02 43.86 5.48
CA VAL A 562 9.61 43.30 6.77
C VAL A 562 10.16 44.17 7.91
N SER A 563 9.32 44.46 8.89
CA SER A 563 9.73 45.10 10.14
C SER A 563 10.24 44.04 11.11
N THR A 564 11.32 44.33 11.82
CA THR A 564 11.78 43.53 12.98
C THR A 564 11.16 44.00 14.30
N ASP A 565 10.22 44.95 14.25
CA ASP A 565 9.35 45.30 15.39
C ASP A 565 8.11 44.40 15.41
N PHE A 566 8.25 43.29 16.11
CA PHE A 566 7.22 42.27 16.31
C PHE A 566 6.11 42.68 17.28
N SER A 567 6.24 43.82 17.97
CA SER A 567 5.24 44.26 18.96
C SER A 567 3.93 44.77 18.33
N SER A 568 3.96 45.06 17.03
CA SER A 568 2.83 45.61 16.28
C SER A 568 1.81 44.57 15.81
N SER A 569 2.19 43.28 15.77
CA SER A 569 1.30 42.18 15.44
C SER A 569 0.83 41.45 16.70
N ALA A 570 -0.48 41.25 16.83
CA ALA A 570 -1.03 40.45 17.94
C ALA A 570 -0.59 38.97 17.86
N ILE A 571 -0.28 38.48 16.65
CA ILE A 571 0.17 37.12 16.38
C ILE A 571 1.64 36.97 16.80
N ASP A 572 2.50 37.88 16.37
CA ASP A 572 3.92 37.83 16.76
C ASP A 572 4.07 38.01 18.28
N LEU A 573 3.31 38.93 18.88
CA LEU A 573 3.27 39.15 20.32
C LEU A 573 2.73 37.93 21.09
N ALA A 574 1.80 37.17 20.50
CA ALA A 574 1.32 35.93 21.10
C ALA A 574 2.45 34.90 21.20
N GLY A 575 3.20 34.70 20.11
CA GLY A 575 4.37 33.82 20.09
C GLY A 575 5.43 34.27 21.10
N ALA A 576 5.82 35.54 21.08
CA ALA A 576 6.83 36.11 21.97
C ALA A 576 6.54 35.97 23.48
N LYS A 577 5.28 35.75 23.86
CA LYS A 577 4.85 35.53 25.26
C LYS A 577 4.88 34.06 25.69
N LEU A 578 5.10 33.13 24.78
CA LEU A 578 5.25 31.71 25.08
C LEU A 578 6.59 31.43 25.77
N GLY A 579 6.67 30.30 26.48
CA GLY A 579 7.93 29.78 27.01
C GLY A 579 8.99 29.58 25.91
N THR A 580 10.27 29.61 26.29
CA THR A 580 11.40 29.43 25.36
C THR A 580 11.32 28.07 24.66
N GLY A 581 11.54 28.04 23.34
CA GLY A 581 11.50 26.80 22.55
C GLY A 581 10.07 26.32 22.28
N ALA A 582 9.10 27.23 22.17
CA ALA A 582 7.73 26.88 21.81
C ALA A 582 7.67 26.33 20.38
N THR A 583 7.02 25.19 20.21
CA THR A 583 6.77 24.60 18.89
C THR A 583 5.31 24.77 18.54
N ILE A 584 5.04 25.49 17.46
CA ILE A 584 3.69 25.54 16.86
C ILE A 584 3.65 24.48 15.77
N ASN A 585 2.75 23.50 15.89
CA ASN A 585 2.62 22.40 14.92
C ASN A 585 1.54 22.68 13.88
N ALA A 586 0.49 23.43 14.25
CA ALA A 586 -0.62 23.71 13.37
C ALA A 586 -1.25 25.08 13.67
N VAL A 587 -1.62 25.80 12.61
CA VAL A 587 -2.43 27.02 12.68
C VAL A 587 -3.67 26.90 11.79
N ALA A 588 -4.80 27.38 12.28
CA ALA A 588 -6.07 27.38 11.56
C ALA A 588 -6.74 28.76 11.67
N SER A 589 -7.50 29.18 10.65
CA SER A 589 -8.21 30.45 10.64
C SER A 589 -9.73 30.24 10.62
N TYR A 590 -10.44 30.93 11.51
CA TYR A 590 -11.90 30.91 11.53
C TYR A 590 -12.43 32.29 11.91
N LYS A 591 -13.23 32.89 11.01
CA LYS A 591 -13.67 34.29 11.14
C LYS A 591 -12.44 35.20 11.29
N ASP A 592 -12.40 36.05 12.33
CA ASP A 592 -11.29 36.97 12.62
C ASP A 592 -10.34 36.45 13.70
N GLN A 593 -10.25 35.12 13.88
CA GLN A 593 -9.41 34.48 14.88
C GLN A 593 -8.45 33.49 14.23
N ILE A 594 -7.22 33.43 14.75
CA ILE A 594 -6.26 32.36 14.49
C ILE A 594 -6.25 31.41 15.67
N TYR A 595 -6.31 30.12 15.40
CA TYR A 595 -6.13 29.06 16.39
C TYR A 595 -4.75 28.46 16.18
N ALA A 596 -3.93 28.44 17.23
CA ALA A 596 -2.59 27.88 17.21
C ALA A 596 -2.53 26.70 18.18
N ALA A 597 -1.93 25.59 17.74
CA ALA A 597 -1.76 24.39 18.53
C ALA A 597 -0.36 23.78 18.34
N GLY A 598 0.18 23.16 19.38
CA GLY A 598 1.55 22.66 19.37
C GLY A 598 2.03 22.17 20.74
N ASN A 599 3.32 22.30 20.98
CA ASN A 599 3.97 22.08 22.27
C ASN A 599 4.46 23.42 22.82
N PHE A 600 3.61 24.06 23.65
CA PHE A 600 3.92 25.37 24.22
C PHE A 600 3.11 25.64 25.48
N SER A 601 3.60 26.56 26.30
CA SER A 601 2.87 27.05 27.46
C SER A 601 3.10 28.54 27.67
N ALA A 602 2.11 29.19 28.26
CA ALA A 602 2.16 30.56 28.78
C ALA A 602 1.26 30.68 30.01
N SER A 603 1.17 31.87 30.62
CA SER A 603 0.29 32.08 31.78
C SER A 603 -1.17 31.78 31.42
N GLY A 604 -1.70 30.68 31.96
CA GLY A 604 -3.07 30.22 31.72
C GLY A 604 -3.32 29.54 30.36
N ILE A 605 -2.30 29.34 29.54
CA ILE A 605 -2.38 28.72 28.20
C ILE A 605 -1.49 27.48 28.15
N SER A 606 -2.05 26.37 27.67
CA SER A 606 -1.33 25.10 27.46
C SER A 606 -1.70 24.50 26.11
N ASN A 607 -0.71 24.37 25.21
CA ASN A 607 -0.72 23.64 23.93
C ASN A 607 -1.76 24.03 22.87
N ALA A 608 -2.78 24.83 23.21
CA ALA A 608 -3.79 25.33 22.29
C ALA A 608 -4.30 26.72 22.73
N MET A 609 -4.36 27.67 21.79
CA MET A 609 -4.84 29.02 22.02
C MET A 609 -5.59 29.60 20.82
N SER A 610 -6.39 30.63 21.07
CA SER A 610 -6.95 31.51 20.04
C SER A 610 -6.28 32.88 20.09
N ILE A 611 -6.17 33.53 18.94
CA ILE A 611 -5.52 34.83 18.76
C ILE A 611 -6.46 35.72 17.95
N GLY A 612 -6.96 36.76 18.62
CA GLY A 612 -7.69 37.87 18.01
C GLY A 612 -6.89 39.15 18.16
N SER A 613 -7.42 40.10 18.94
CA SER A 613 -6.64 41.27 19.38
C SER A 613 -5.56 40.90 20.42
N ASN A 614 -5.76 39.80 21.15
CA ASN A 614 -4.82 39.22 22.11
C ASN A 614 -4.92 37.69 22.04
N ALA A 615 -3.88 37.01 22.50
CA ALA A 615 -3.92 35.57 22.72
C ALA A 615 -4.73 35.21 23.97
N THR A 616 -5.60 34.21 23.85
CA THR A 616 -6.40 33.66 24.94
C THR A 616 -6.37 32.14 24.93
N ALA A 617 -6.39 31.53 26.11
CA ALA A 617 -6.51 30.09 26.24
C ALA A 617 -7.85 29.59 25.72
N LEU A 618 -7.88 28.41 25.12
CA LEU A 618 -9.14 27.69 24.93
C LEU A 618 -9.71 27.27 26.30
N PRO A 619 -11.03 26.99 26.38
CA PRO A 619 -11.67 26.48 27.60
C PRO A 619 -10.87 25.34 28.26
N GLY A 620 -10.81 25.35 29.59
CA GLY A 620 -9.99 24.42 30.37
C GLY A 620 -8.49 24.71 30.35
N GLY A 621 -8.08 25.89 29.88
CA GLY A 621 -6.67 26.29 29.76
C GLY A 621 -5.97 25.75 28.51
N GLY A 622 -6.71 25.13 27.58
CA GLY A 622 -6.18 24.39 26.44
C GLY A 622 -6.07 22.89 26.74
N LEU A 623 -5.03 22.23 26.23
CA LEU A 623 -4.83 20.78 26.33
C LEU A 623 -3.60 20.45 27.19
N ASN A 624 -3.65 19.33 27.92
CA ASN A 624 -2.64 18.97 28.91
C ASN A 624 -1.30 18.44 28.33
N SER A 625 -1.23 18.22 27.02
CA SER A 625 -0.06 17.72 26.30
C SER A 625 -0.03 18.25 24.87
N GLU A 626 1.05 17.94 24.14
CA GLU A 626 1.30 18.39 22.77
C GLU A 626 0.17 18.04 21.80
N VAL A 627 -0.16 19.00 20.94
CA VAL A 627 -1.03 18.83 19.76
C VAL A 627 -0.15 18.74 18.52
N GLN A 628 -0.35 17.72 17.68
CA GLN A 628 0.45 17.49 16.47
C GLN A 628 -0.27 17.93 15.19
N CYS A 629 -1.60 17.85 15.14
CA CYS A 629 -2.35 18.21 13.94
C CYS A 629 -3.71 18.85 14.25
N LEU A 630 -4.19 19.64 13.28
CA LEU A 630 -5.53 20.23 13.27
C LEU A 630 -6.25 19.86 11.97
N PHE A 631 -7.54 19.61 12.07
CA PHE A 631 -8.42 19.52 10.91
C PHE A 631 -9.67 20.37 11.13
N GLN A 632 -9.95 21.32 10.24
CA GLN A 632 -11.09 22.22 10.37
C GLN A 632 -12.16 21.90 9.33
N ASN A 633 -13.41 21.77 9.76
CA ASN A 633 -14.59 21.66 8.92
C ASN A 633 -15.71 22.58 9.42
N GLY A 634 -15.86 23.75 8.79
CA GLY A 634 -16.81 24.77 9.25
C GLY A 634 -16.48 25.26 10.66
N SER A 635 -17.44 25.16 11.58
CA SER A 635 -17.28 25.48 13.01
C SER A 635 -16.67 24.36 13.85
N SER A 636 -16.36 23.22 13.25
CA SER A 636 -15.73 22.08 13.93
C SER A 636 -14.22 22.09 13.72
N LEU A 637 -13.44 22.17 14.79
CA LEU A 637 -11.98 22.07 14.76
C LEU A 637 -11.53 20.82 15.51
N TYR A 638 -11.01 19.84 14.80
CA TYR A 638 -10.49 18.60 15.35
C TYR A 638 -9.02 18.75 15.72
N PHE A 639 -8.64 18.21 16.88
CA PHE A 639 -7.29 18.21 17.43
C PHE A 639 -6.81 16.77 17.51
N GLY A 640 -5.60 16.50 17.03
CA GLY A 640 -4.89 15.23 17.23
C GLY A 640 -3.54 15.49 17.91
N GLY A 641 -3.16 14.66 18.87
CA GLY A 641 -1.89 14.80 19.59
C GLY A 641 -1.69 13.73 20.65
N ASN A 642 -0.94 14.06 21.71
CA ASN A 642 -0.61 13.16 22.82
C ASN A 642 -1.30 13.55 24.15
N PHE A 643 -2.42 14.28 24.06
CA PHE A 643 -3.18 14.76 25.21
C PHE A 643 -4.21 13.72 25.67
N SER A 644 -4.64 13.84 26.93
CA SER A 644 -5.68 12.97 27.50
C SER A 644 -6.84 13.75 28.11
N ASN A 645 -6.65 15.05 28.34
CA ASN A 645 -7.62 15.94 28.96
C ASN A 645 -7.30 17.41 28.61
N THR A 646 -8.21 18.31 28.98
CA THR A 646 -7.92 19.73 29.15
C THR A 646 -6.86 19.98 30.22
N ALA A 647 -6.18 21.14 30.17
CA ALA A 647 -5.09 21.45 31.11
C ALA A 647 -5.55 21.51 32.58
N ASP A 648 -6.79 21.93 32.84
CA ASP A 648 -7.42 21.94 34.17
C ASP A 648 -8.13 20.62 34.55
N SER A 649 -8.04 19.59 33.69
CA SER A 649 -8.70 18.30 33.86
C SER A 649 -10.23 18.35 33.92
N SER A 650 -10.87 19.36 33.31
CA SER A 650 -12.33 19.54 33.36
C SER A 650 -13.14 18.74 32.33
N VAL A 651 -12.50 18.17 31.29
CA VAL A 651 -13.17 17.45 30.19
C VAL A 651 -12.53 16.08 29.95
N ASP A 652 -13.21 15.03 30.40
CA ASP A 652 -12.79 13.65 30.20
C ASP A 652 -13.07 13.14 28.77
N GLY A 653 -12.40 12.04 28.39
CA GLY A 653 -12.64 11.33 27.13
C GLY A 653 -11.89 11.88 25.91
N LEU A 654 -10.97 12.81 26.11
CA LEU A 654 -10.17 13.45 25.05
C LEU A 654 -8.90 12.65 24.73
N GLY A 655 -8.95 11.32 24.71
CA GLY A 655 -7.78 10.47 24.49
C GLY A 655 -7.15 10.68 23.11
N SER A 656 -6.11 11.51 23.03
CA SER A 656 -5.31 11.87 21.85
C SER A 656 -6.06 12.48 20.67
N VAL A 657 -7.40 12.54 20.69
CA VAL A 657 -8.23 13.17 19.67
C VAL A 657 -9.44 13.86 20.30
N ALA A 658 -9.74 15.08 19.86
CA ALA A 658 -10.84 15.88 20.36
C ALA A 658 -11.48 16.73 19.25
N LEU A 659 -12.76 17.06 19.40
CA LEU A 659 -13.45 18.08 18.61
C LEU A 659 -13.65 19.31 19.48
N PHE A 660 -13.34 20.48 18.93
CA PHE A 660 -13.69 21.77 19.50
C PHE A 660 -14.75 22.45 18.64
N ASP A 661 -15.90 22.75 19.24
CA ASP A 661 -16.94 23.58 18.62
C ASP A 661 -16.52 25.05 18.74
N LEU A 662 -16.16 25.65 17.61
CA LEU A 662 -15.68 27.03 17.52
C LEU A 662 -16.78 28.07 17.83
N ASP A 663 -18.05 27.75 17.56
CA ASP A 663 -19.15 28.68 17.84
C ASP A 663 -19.64 28.54 19.28
N GLY A 664 -19.74 27.31 19.78
CA GLY A 664 -20.10 27.01 21.17
C GLY A 664 -18.97 27.20 22.18
N GLN A 665 -17.72 27.33 21.72
CA GLN A 665 -16.50 27.38 22.53
C GLN A 665 -16.43 26.22 23.54
N LYS A 666 -16.53 24.99 23.03
CA LYS A 666 -16.62 23.79 23.89
C LYS A 666 -15.91 22.57 23.28
N TRP A 667 -15.23 21.82 24.14
CA TRP A 667 -14.66 20.50 23.82
C TRP A 667 -15.73 19.40 23.77
N ILE A 668 -15.61 18.51 22.78
CA ILE A 668 -16.46 17.36 22.52
C ILE A 668 -15.56 16.14 22.31
N ALA A 669 -15.77 15.09 23.10
CA ALA A 669 -15.03 13.83 22.97
C ALA A 669 -15.49 13.03 21.74
N LEU A 670 -14.54 12.39 21.05
CA LEU A 670 -14.81 11.41 20.00
C LEU A 670 -14.81 10.00 20.62
N GLY A 671 -15.92 9.67 21.30
CA GLY A 671 -15.99 8.49 22.16
C GLY A 671 -15.08 8.65 23.38
N ALA A 672 -14.05 7.80 23.49
CA ALA A 672 -12.97 7.93 24.48
C ALA A 672 -11.58 8.08 23.82
N GLY A 673 -11.55 8.33 22.51
CA GLY A 673 -10.31 8.45 21.75
C GLY A 673 -9.50 7.17 21.63
N VAL A 674 -8.17 7.30 21.52
CA VAL A 674 -7.22 6.20 21.29
C VAL A 674 -6.13 6.13 22.37
N ASN A 675 -5.33 5.06 22.39
CA ASN A 675 -4.34 4.80 23.45
C ASN A 675 -2.90 5.28 23.15
N GLY A 676 -2.71 6.10 22.12
CA GLY A 676 -1.40 6.61 21.69
C GLY A 676 -1.54 7.93 20.91
N PRO A 677 -0.42 8.58 20.53
CA PRO A 677 -0.47 9.89 19.89
C PRO A 677 -1.09 9.84 18.48
N VAL A 678 -1.88 10.86 18.15
CA VAL A 678 -2.47 11.07 16.81
C VAL A 678 -1.67 12.12 16.06
N SER A 679 -1.16 11.75 14.89
CA SER A 679 -0.33 12.62 14.03
C SER A 679 -1.07 13.15 12.79
N GLY A 680 -2.23 12.58 12.43
CA GLY A 680 -3.00 13.03 11.25
C GLY A 680 -4.50 12.74 11.34
N ILE A 681 -5.31 13.71 10.92
CA ILE A 681 -6.77 13.58 10.79
C ILE A 681 -7.14 13.91 9.35
N VAL A 682 -7.66 12.92 8.61
CA VAL A 682 -7.97 13.08 7.17
C VAL A 682 -9.45 12.77 6.92
N PRO A 683 -10.23 13.68 6.31
CA PRO A 683 -11.62 13.43 5.97
C PRO A 683 -11.73 12.48 4.78
N LEU A 684 -12.66 11.54 4.88
CA LEU A 684 -12.89 10.51 3.88
C LEU A 684 -14.39 10.29 3.73
N SER A 685 -14.89 10.16 2.50
CA SER A 685 -16.31 9.90 2.28
C SER A 685 -16.55 8.41 2.03
N LEU A 686 -17.32 7.73 2.88
CA LEU A 686 -17.53 6.28 2.81
C LEU A 686 -19.00 5.92 2.73
N ASN A 687 -19.33 4.86 1.99
CA ASN A 687 -20.65 4.27 1.98
C ASN A 687 -20.83 3.39 3.23
N VAL A 688 -21.11 4.00 4.37
CA VAL A 688 -21.32 3.30 5.66
C VAL A 688 -22.66 2.54 5.68
N THR A 689 -23.66 3.03 4.94
CA THR A 689 -24.90 2.31 4.67
C THR A 689 -25.12 2.19 3.17
N SER A 690 -25.79 1.11 2.75
CA SER A 690 -26.20 0.91 1.36
C SER A 690 -27.11 2.07 0.92
N ASN A 691 -26.51 3.04 0.22
CA ASN A 691 -27.09 4.09 -0.64
C ASN A 691 -26.73 5.55 -0.32
N ASN A 692 -26.01 5.88 0.76
CA ASN A 692 -25.58 7.28 0.99
C ASN A 692 -24.12 7.37 1.51
N PRO A 693 -23.23 8.07 0.78
CA PRO A 693 -21.89 8.34 1.28
C PRO A 693 -21.96 9.28 2.50
N GLU A 694 -21.43 8.81 3.63
CA GLU A 694 -21.26 9.60 4.86
C GLU A 694 -19.86 10.24 4.87
N GLN A 695 -19.73 11.41 5.50
CA GLN A 695 -18.43 12.03 5.75
C GLN A 695 -17.84 11.42 7.02
N CYS A 696 -16.65 10.83 6.90
CA CYS A 696 -15.90 10.17 7.95
C CYS A 696 -14.56 10.88 8.14
N LEU A 697 -13.88 10.58 9.25
CA LEU A 697 -12.53 11.07 9.54
C LEU A 697 -11.64 9.88 9.87
N THR A 698 -10.55 9.71 9.12
CA THR A 698 -9.49 8.79 9.52
C THR A 698 -8.64 9.47 10.60
N VAL A 699 -8.31 8.71 11.63
CA VAL A 699 -7.43 9.09 12.73
C VAL A 699 -6.19 8.22 12.61
N ASN A 700 -5.04 8.86 12.40
CA ASN A 700 -3.78 8.23 12.08
C ASN A 700 -2.73 8.59 13.14
N GLY A 701 -1.93 7.62 13.58
CA GLY A 701 -0.89 7.86 14.57
C GLY A 701 -0.24 6.60 15.13
N ASP A 702 0.52 6.72 16.21
CA ASP A 702 1.25 5.60 16.83
C ASP A 702 0.45 5.04 18.01
N PHE A 703 -0.78 4.58 17.74
CA PHE A 703 -1.66 3.93 18.72
C PHE A 703 -1.93 2.49 18.32
N THR A 704 -2.29 1.65 19.29
CA THR A 704 -2.54 0.20 19.07
C THR A 704 -3.99 -0.20 19.30
N SER A 705 -4.81 0.66 19.92
CA SER A 705 -6.22 0.39 20.13
C SER A 705 -7.07 1.67 20.25
N VAL A 706 -8.36 1.50 19.97
CA VAL A 706 -9.40 2.49 20.26
C VAL A 706 -10.00 2.19 21.63
N ASN A 707 -10.13 3.22 22.46
CA ASN A 707 -10.56 3.08 23.85
C ASN A 707 -12.05 2.70 23.95
N LYS A 708 -12.39 1.91 24.98
CA LYS A 708 -13.77 1.57 25.34
C LYS A 708 -14.58 2.84 25.65
N PHE A 709 -15.80 2.95 25.14
CA PHE A 709 -16.73 4.01 25.52
C PHE A 709 -18.20 3.57 25.41
N GLY A 710 -19.05 4.03 26.32
CA GLY A 710 -20.45 3.60 26.39
C GLY A 710 -20.57 2.07 26.51
N SER A 711 -21.36 1.45 25.63
CA SER A 711 -21.51 -0.01 25.51
C SER A 711 -20.49 -0.67 24.56
N ASN A 712 -19.68 0.10 23.83
CA ASN A 712 -18.72 -0.42 22.86
C ASN A 712 -17.42 -0.81 23.57
N SER A 713 -16.94 -2.05 23.35
CA SER A 713 -15.64 -2.52 23.85
C SER A 713 -14.49 -1.81 23.12
N SER A 714 -13.30 -1.83 23.73
CA SER A 714 -12.07 -1.49 23.01
C SER A 714 -11.81 -2.49 21.89
N PHE A 715 -11.16 -2.05 20.82
CA PHE A 715 -10.74 -2.91 19.72
C PHE A 715 -9.34 -2.50 19.24
N ASP A 716 -8.62 -3.47 18.69
CA ASP A 716 -7.26 -3.27 18.18
C ASP A 716 -7.29 -2.43 16.91
N ALA A 717 -6.35 -1.50 16.80
CA ALA A 717 -6.20 -0.61 15.67
C ALA A 717 -4.72 -0.31 15.49
N ALA A 718 -4.14 -0.71 14.36
CA ALA A 718 -2.71 -0.52 14.07
C ALA A 718 -2.42 0.91 13.57
N GLY A 719 -2.65 1.90 14.44
CA GLY A 719 -2.41 3.31 14.12
C GLY A 719 -3.41 3.95 13.16
N PHE A 720 -4.52 3.26 12.86
CA PHE A 720 -5.56 3.71 11.94
C PHE A 720 -6.95 3.36 12.45
N ALA A 721 -7.81 4.36 12.59
CA ALA A 721 -9.21 4.19 12.96
C ALA A 721 -10.08 5.22 12.24
N ILE A 722 -11.35 4.89 11.99
CA ILE A 722 -12.27 5.77 11.25
C ILE A 722 -13.40 6.21 12.17
N TRP A 723 -13.51 7.51 12.40
CA TRP A 723 -14.63 8.13 13.12
C TRP A 723 -15.73 8.52 12.14
N VAL A 724 -16.99 8.27 12.50
CA VAL A 724 -18.18 8.61 11.70
C VAL A 724 -19.01 9.68 12.44
N PRO A 725 -18.77 10.99 12.18
CA PRO A 725 -19.45 12.09 12.86
C PRO A 725 -20.98 12.00 12.91
N SER A 726 -21.64 11.63 11.82
CA SER A 726 -23.09 11.43 11.73
C SER A 726 -23.63 10.37 12.71
N ARG A 727 -22.79 9.43 13.11
CA ARG A 727 -23.14 8.33 14.03
C ARG A 727 -22.59 8.53 15.44
N MET A 728 -21.70 9.52 15.63
CA MET A 728 -20.95 9.72 16.86
C MET A 728 -20.30 8.42 17.35
N ASN A 729 -19.76 7.63 16.42
CA ASN A 729 -19.18 6.32 16.69
C ASN A 729 -18.02 6.00 15.73
N TRP A 730 -17.18 5.04 16.09
CA TRP A 730 -16.13 4.49 15.24
C TRP A 730 -16.73 3.49 14.25
N LEU A 731 -16.20 3.45 13.02
CA LEU A 731 -16.68 2.59 11.93
C LEU A 731 -16.76 1.11 12.36
N ASN A 732 -15.76 0.62 13.09
CA ASN A 732 -15.71 -0.75 13.60
C ASN A 732 -16.89 -1.13 14.52
N ASN A 733 -17.52 -0.14 15.17
CA ASN A 733 -18.65 -0.37 16.07
C ASN A 733 -20.01 -0.28 15.35
N ILE A 734 -20.03 0.04 14.04
CA ILE A 734 -21.25 0.17 13.25
C ILE A 734 -21.53 -1.19 12.60
N PRO A 735 -22.54 -1.96 13.07
CA PRO A 735 -22.76 -3.33 12.61
C PRO A 735 -23.11 -3.44 11.12
N GLU A 736 -23.68 -2.38 10.53
CA GLU A 736 -24.08 -2.36 9.12
C GLU A 736 -22.96 -1.94 8.15
N SER A 737 -21.76 -1.65 8.64
CA SER A 737 -20.63 -1.22 7.82
C SER A 737 -19.85 -2.42 7.29
N ASP A 738 -19.96 -2.69 5.99
CA ASP A 738 -19.14 -3.68 5.28
C ASP A 738 -17.85 -3.06 4.71
N VAL A 739 -17.40 -1.87 5.15
CA VAL A 739 -16.19 -1.22 4.61
C VAL A 739 -14.95 -1.63 5.40
N ASN A 740 -13.97 -2.26 4.73
CA ASN A 740 -12.63 -2.47 5.29
C ASN A 740 -11.63 -1.53 4.63
N ILE A 741 -10.99 -0.67 5.41
CA ILE A 741 -9.86 0.16 4.97
C ILE A 741 -8.85 0.18 6.11
N ASN A 742 -7.63 -0.29 5.85
CA ASN A 742 -6.53 -0.24 6.81
C ASN A 742 -5.30 0.40 6.16
N GLY A 743 -4.40 0.96 6.98
CA GLY A 743 -3.17 1.60 6.54
C GLY A 743 -2.96 2.94 7.24
N LYS A 744 -2.62 3.99 6.50
CA LYS A 744 -2.36 5.34 6.99
C LYS A 744 -2.66 6.34 5.89
N LEU A 745 -3.47 7.35 6.15
CA LEU A 745 -3.67 8.51 5.29
C LEU A 745 -3.09 9.75 5.99
N ASP A 746 -2.05 10.34 5.43
CA ASP A 746 -1.30 11.43 6.07
C ASP A 746 -1.85 12.81 5.70
N THR A 747 -2.27 13.00 4.45
CA THR A 747 -2.81 14.28 4.00
C THR A 747 -3.80 14.10 2.85
N TYR A 748 -4.57 15.15 2.59
CA TYR A 748 -5.53 15.18 1.50
C TYR A 748 -5.69 16.61 0.97
N THR A 749 -6.28 16.73 -0.21
CA THR A 749 -6.67 18.03 -0.73
C THR A 749 -7.89 17.94 -1.63
N ASN A 750 -8.77 18.93 -1.53
CA ASN A 750 -9.90 19.08 -2.43
C ASN A 750 -9.42 19.74 -3.73
N VAL A 751 -9.68 19.10 -4.87
CA VAL A 751 -9.23 19.59 -6.18
C VAL A 751 -10.43 20.18 -6.94
N PRO A 752 -10.39 21.47 -7.35
CA PRO A 752 -11.50 22.09 -8.07
C PRO A 752 -11.89 21.31 -9.34
N GLY A 753 -13.11 20.77 -9.38
CA GLY A 753 -13.63 20.01 -10.53
C GLY A 753 -13.28 18.51 -10.56
N TYR A 754 -12.61 17.98 -9.54
CA TYR A 754 -12.20 16.56 -9.47
C TYR A 754 -12.54 15.96 -8.10
N ASN A 755 -12.41 14.63 -7.99
CA ASN A 755 -12.43 13.94 -6.70
C ASN A 755 -11.25 14.40 -5.82
N PRO A 756 -11.40 14.40 -4.48
CA PRO A 756 -10.30 14.67 -3.58
C PRO A 756 -9.13 13.72 -3.82
N ILE A 757 -7.93 14.25 -3.63
CA ILE A 757 -6.68 13.49 -3.67
C ILE A 757 -6.22 13.27 -2.24
N TYR A 758 -5.70 12.08 -1.99
CA TYR A 758 -5.19 11.62 -0.71
C TYR A 758 -3.71 11.27 -0.86
N ALA A 759 -2.97 11.22 0.23
CA ALA A 759 -1.67 10.60 0.24
C ALA A 759 -1.45 9.79 1.51
N GLY A 760 -0.76 8.67 1.35
CA GLY A 760 -0.50 7.73 2.43
C GLY A 760 -0.17 6.34 1.92
N GLN A 761 -0.36 5.35 2.79
CA GLN A 761 -0.06 3.95 2.53
C GLN A 761 -1.23 3.10 3.00
N LEU A 762 -1.90 2.38 2.10
CA LEU A 762 -3.02 1.49 2.47
C LEU A 762 -2.51 0.06 2.60
N THR A 763 -2.92 -0.70 3.60
CA THR A 763 -2.53 -2.12 3.70
C THR A 763 -3.61 -3.03 3.13
N SER A 764 -4.88 -2.72 3.38
CA SER A 764 -6.02 -3.44 2.80
C SER A 764 -7.17 -2.50 2.52
N GLN A 765 -7.98 -2.87 1.53
CA GLN A 765 -9.22 -2.20 1.18
C GLN A 765 -10.24 -3.20 0.62
N GLY A 766 -11.51 -2.79 0.53
CA GLY A 766 -12.60 -3.57 -0.05
C GLY A 766 -13.74 -3.77 0.93
N GLU A 767 -14.57 -4.79 0.66
CA GLU A 767 -15.64 -5.16 1.58
C GLU A 767 -15.07 -6.00 2.74
N GLN A 768 -15.47 -5.70 3.98
CA GLN A 768 -15.11 -6.41 5.21
C GLN A 768 -15.86 -7.75 5.32
N ILE A 769 -15.61 -8.62 4.34
CA ILE A 769 -16.16 -9.97 4.32
C ILE A 769 -14.98 -10.92 4.47
N ASN A 770 -14.89 -11.59 5.62
CA ASN A 770 -13.78 -12.48 5.93
C ASN A 770 -14.06 -13.91 5.45
N GLY A 771 -13.15 -14.44 4.65
CA GLY A 771 -13.07 -15.83 4.21
C GLY A 771 -14.19 -16.36 3.33
N ALA A 772 -15.44 -15.89 3.40
CA ALA A 772 -16.53 -16.33 2.52
C ALA A 772 -17.56 -15.23 2.23
N ALA A 773 -17.86 -15.02 0.94
CA ALA A 773 -18.81 -14.02 0.44
C ALA A 773 -19.85 -14.66 -0.49
N GLU A 774 -21.11 -14.22 -0.41
CA GLU A 774 -22.16 -14.59 -1.35
C GLU A 774 -22.05 -13.74 -2.63
N LEU A 775 -22.13 -14.38 -3.80
CA LEU A 775 -22.10 -13.74 -5.11
C LEU A 775 -23.53 -13.69 -5.66
N VAL A 776 -24.10 -12.50 -5.76
CA VAL A 776 -25.50 -12.30 -6.18
C VAL A 776 -25.58 -11.47 -7.46
N GLY A 777 -26.68 -11.57 -8.19
CA GLY A 777 -26.90 -10.82 -9.43
C GLY A 777 -26.35 -11.53 -10.68
N SER A 778 -27.25 -11.98 -11.56
CA SER A 778 -26.87 -12.54 -12.86
C SER A 778 -26.59 -11.43 -13.87
N GLY A 779 -25.62 -11.65 -14.75
CA GLY A 779 -25.05 -10.64 -15.63
C GLY A 779 -24.03 -9.82 -14.85
N GLN A 780 -24.51 -8.98 -13.93
CA GLN A 780 -23.73 -8.07 -13.09
C GLN A 780 -23.64 -8.60 -11.64
N PRO A 781 -22.60 -9.36 -11.31
CA PRO A 781 -22.42 -9.87 -9.95
C PRO A 781 -22.08 -8.75 -8.96
N SER A 782 -22.52 -8.92 -7.71
CA SER A 782 -22.13 -8.15 -6.53
C SER A 782 -21.86 -9.06 -5.34
N LEU A 783 -21.12 -8.58 -4.36
CA LEU A 783 -20.76 -9.33 -3.16
C LEU A 783 -21.74 -9.03 -2.01
N GLN A 784 -21.97 -10.02 -1.16
CA GLN A 784 -22.76 -9.90 0.07
C GLN A 784 -22.15 -10.74 1.19
N SER A 785 -22.21 -10.23 2.43
CA SER A 785 -21.74 -10.96 3.61
C SER A 785 -22.66 -12.15 3.94
N LEU A 786 -22.05 -13.26 4.37
CA LEU A 786 -22.77 -14.41 4.95
C LEU A 786 -23.07 -14.23 6.45
N GLY A 787 -22.70 -13.09 7.05
CA GLY A 787 -22.86 -12.82 8.48
C GLY A 787 -21.72 -13.37 9.36
N LEU A 788 -20.58 -13.75 8.75
CA LEU A 788 -19.43 -14.31 9.45
C LEU A 788 -18.38 -13.25 9.80
N LYS A 789 -17.76 -13.41 10.97
CA LYS A 789 -16.56 -12.67 11.37
C LYS A 789 -15.47 -13.66 11.75
N LEU A 790 -14.73 -14.12 10.75
CA LEU A 790 -13.59 -15.01 10.98
C LEU A 790 -12.49 -14.24 11.72
N GLN A 791 -11.83 -14.90 12.68
CA GLN A 791 -10.68 -14.36 13.38
C GLN A 791 -9.41 -14.85 12.69
N THR A 792 -8.46 -13.93 12.47
CA THR A 792 -7.12 -14.28 12.01
C THR A 792 -6.42 -15.09 13.09
N THR A 793 -6.13 -16.37 12.83
CA THR A 793 -5.30 -17.17 13.72
C THR A 793 -3.87 -16.65 13.62
N SER A 794 -3.48 -15.78 14.56
CA SER A 794 -2.09 -15.38 14.74
C SER A 794 -1.23 -16.64 14.84
N SER A 795 -0.30 -16.83 13.91
CA SER A 795 0.65 -17.92 13.86
C SER A 795 1.69 -17.81 15.00
N ASN A 796 1.22 -17.82 16.25
CA ASN A 796 2.03 -17.80 17.47
C ASN A 796 2.27 -19.20 18.04
N SER A 797 2.27 -20.23 17.19
CA SER A 797 2.81 -21.55 17.54
C SER A 797 3.92 -21.94 16.58
N SER A 798 5.12 -21.42 16.88
CA SER A 798 6.37 -22.03 16.48
C SER A 798 6.51 -23.40 17.17
N SER A 799 5.81 -24.40 16.66
CA SER A 799 6.21 -25.80 16.83
C SER A 799 6.76 -26.28 15.49
N SER A 800 8.08 -26.33 15.41
CA SER A 800 8.78 -27.11 14.39
C SER A 800 8.24 -28.55 14.40
N ASN A 801 7.92 -29.06 13.21
CA ASN A 801 7.62 -30.47 12.87
C ASN A 801 6.16 -31.00 12.80
N SER A 802 5.12 -30.19 12.62
CA SER A 802 3.84 -30.73 12.09
C SER A 802 3.69 -30.43 10.59
N LYS A 803 3.66 -31.50 9.78
CA LYS A 803 3.39 -31.43 8.33
C LYS A 803 1.91 -31.07 8.12
N ARG A 804 1.63 -29.76 8.00
CA ARG A 804 0.32 -29.17 7.65
C ARG A 804 -0.04 -29.30 6.14
N SER A 805 0.42 -30.36 5.49
CA SER A 805 0.43 -30.43 4.03
C SER A 805 -0.65 -31.37 3.49
N ILE A 806 -1.71 -30.78 2.94
CA ILE A 806 -2.63 -31.43 1.97
C ILE A 806 -1.88 -31.78 0.66
N THR A 807 -0.73 -31.11 0.44
CA THR A 807 0.28 -31.38 -0.60
C THR A 807 1.64 -30.91 -0.07
N PRO A 808 2.77 -31.60 -0.29
CA PRO A 808 4.06 -31.23 0.30
C PRO A 808 4.46 -29.78 -0.05
N GLY A 809 4.54 -28.89 0.95
CA GLY A 809 5.11 -27.54 0.81
C GLY A 809 4.20 -26.33 1.00
N GLN A 810 2.93 -26.47 1.39
CA GLN A 810 2.01 -25.32 1.60
C GLN A 810 1.28 -25.43 2.96
N ASN A 811 1.26 -24.34 3.74
CA ASN A 811 0.43 -24.18 4.95
C ASN A 811 -0.94 -23.62 4.53
N TYR A 812 -2.03 -24.29 4.91
CA TYR A 812 -3.39 -23.91 4.52
C TYR A 812 -4.12 -23.20 5.68
N THR A 813 -4.68 -22.02 5.41
CA THR A 813 -5.53 -21.22 6.30
C THR A 813 -6.78 -20.76 5.53
N GLY A 814 -7.87 -20.44 6.23
CA GLY A 814 -9.14 -19.98 5.64
C GLY A 814 -10.17 -21.08 5.35
N VAL A 815 -11.26 -20.69 4.70
CA VAL A 815 -12.34 -21.61 4.28
C VAL A 815 -11.93 -22.34 3.00
N PHE A 816 -12.11 -23.66 2.98
CA PHE A 816 -11.69 -24.52 1.87
C PHE A 816 -12.87 -25.08 1.08
N ASP A 817 -13.90 -25.55 1.78
CA ASP A 817 -15.09 -26.15 1.16
C ASP A 817 -16.38 -25.66 1.84
N GLY A 818 -17.50 -25.73 1.12
CA GLY A 818 -18.78 -25.22 1.56
C GLY A 818 -19.98 -25.90 0.90
N ILE A 819 -21.05 -26.14 1.67
CA ILE A 819 -22.30 -26.77 1.20
C ILE A 819 -23.51 -25.97 1.66
N TYR A 820 -24.50 -25.84 0.76
CA TYR A 820 -25.85 -25.40 1.11
C TYR A 820 -26.77 -26.62 1.27
N TYR A 821 -27.38 -26.76 2.44
CA TYR A 821 -28.35 -27.81 2.74
C TYR A 821 -29.75 -27.19 2.87
N GLY A 822 -30.62 -27.50 1.92
CA GLY A 822 -31.99 -26.99 1.81
C GLY A 822 -33.11 -28.03 1.99
N ASP A 823 -32.74 -29.29 2.25
CA ASP A 823 -33.69 -30.40 2.34
C ASP A 823 -34.30 -30.53 3.74
N ASN A 824 -35.36 -31.35 3.87
CA ASN A 824 -36.05 -31.62 5.14
C ASN A 824 -36.55 -30.37 5.89
N GLY A 825 -36.81 -29.27 5.17
CA GLY A 825 -37.24 -28.01 5.76
C GLY A 825 -36.14 -27.26 6.52
N LEU A 826 -34.87 -27.62 6.32
CA LEU A 826 -33.70 -26.93 6.85
C LEU A 826 -33.15 -25.93 5.81
N ASN A 827 -32.49 -24.89 6.30
CA ASN A 827 -31.73 -23.94 5.47
C ASN A 827 -30.39 -23.67 6.17
N ILE A 828 -29.42 -24.56 5.96
CA ILE A 828 -28.13 -24.53 6.66
C ILE A 828 -27.02 -24.37 5.64
N THR A 829 -26.15 -23.38 5.84
CA THR A 829 -24.89 -23.24 5.10
C THR A 829 -23.77 -23.80 5.97
N VAL A 830 -22.99 -24.74 5.45
CA VAL A 830 -21.88 -25.37 6.15
C VAL A 830 -20.58 -24.91 5.50
N LEU A 831 -19.62 -24.44 6.28
CA LEU A 831 -18.28 -24.06 5.81
C LEU A 831 -17.22 -24.84 6.58
N GLY A 832 -16.27 -25.43 5.86
CA GLY A 832 -15.16 -26.22 6.39
C GLY A 832 -13.82 -25.68 5.92
N GLY A 833 -12.81 -25.70 6.79
CA GLY A 833 -11.46 -25.24 6.47
C GLY A 833 -10.51 -25.29 7.67
N SER A 834 -9.57 -24.34 7.73
CA SER A 834 -8.72 -24.09 8.89
C SER A 834 -8.83 -22.62 9.30
N PHE A 835 -9.71 -22.33 10.25
CA PHE A 835 -10.06 -20.97 10.66
C PHE A 835 -10.77 -20.99 12.01
N SER A 836 -10.90 -19.82 12.66
CA SER A 836 -11.76 -19.64 13.83
C SER A 836 -12.78 -18.52 13.61
N THR A 837 -13.91 -18.58 14.30
CA THR A 837 -14.97 -17.55 14.27
C THR A 837 -15.68 -17.48 15.63
N THR A 838 -16.46 -16.43 15.84
CA THR A 838 -17.36 -16.32 17.01
C THR A 838 -18.76 -16.83 16.65
N ALA A 839 -19.31 -17.74 17.45
CA ALA A 839 -20.70 -18.19 17.36
C ALA A 839 -21.68 -17.16 17.93
N THR A 840 -22.98 -17.30 17.64
CA THR A 840 -24.03 -16.37 18.10
C THR A 840 -24.11 -16.26 19.64
N ASN A 841 -23.68 -17.29 20.37
CA ASN A 841 -23.60 -17.30 21.83
C ASN A 841 -22.30 -16.70 22.42
N GLY A 842 -21.39 -16.20 21.57
CA GLY A 842 -20.09 -15.65 21.96
C GLY A 842 -18.95 -16.65 22.12
N SER A 843 -19.16 -17.96 21.94
CA SER A 843 -18.07 -18.95 22.00
C SER A 843 -17.25 -18.98 20.72
N THR A 844 -15.97 -19.31 20.81
CA THR A 844 -15.12 -19.58 19.63
C THR A 844 -15.50 -20.92 18.99
N VAL A 845 -15.61 -20.92 17.68
CA VAL A 845 -15.80 -22.10 16.83
C VAL A 845 -14.61 -22.22 15.90
N GLU A 846 -14.13 -23.44 15.69
CA GLU A 846 -12.96 -23.72 14.85
C GLU A 846 -13.32 -24.70 13.73
N ASN A 847 -12.78 -24.44 12.54
CA ASN A 847 -12.62 -25.34 11.38
C ASN A 847 -13.91 -25.84 10.68
N LEU A 848 -15.05 -25.97 11.37
CA LEU A 848 -16.35 -26.33 10.79
C LEU A 848 -17.48 -25.50 11.41
N VAL A 849 -18.16 -24.70 10.58
CA VAL A 849 -19.22 -23.76 10.99
C VAL A 849 -20.52 -24.09 10.29
N PHE A 850 -21.62 -23.93 11.03
CA PHE A 850 -22.99 -24.03 10.53
C PHE A 850 -23.67 -22.68 10.69
N ILE A 851 -24.16 -22.15 9.57
CA ILE A 851 -25.00 -20.95 9.51
C ILE A 851 -26.44 -21.42 9.26
N ASN A 852 -27.24 -21.46 10.32
CA ASN A 852 -28.61 -21.92 10.26
C ASN A 852 -29.57 -20.74 10.07
N ASN A 853 -30.22 -20.71 8.91
CA ASN A 853 -31.23 -19.71 8.52
C ASN A 853 -32.63 -20.36 8.38
N THR A 854 -32.88 -21.47 9.09
CA THR A 854 -34.15 -22.20 9.03
C THR A 854 -35.30 -21.39 9.64
N ASP A 855 -35.04 -20.65 10.73
CA ASP A 855 -35.98 -19.64 11.24
C ASP A 855 -35.74 -18.32 10.50
N SER A 856 -36.73 -17.86 9.75
CA SER A 856 -36.66 -16.62 8.96
C SER A 856 -36.37 -15.37 9.79
N ASN A 857 -36.58 -15.40 11.11
CA ASN A 857 -36.36 -14.25 11.98
C ASN A 857 -34.98 -14.23 12.66
N GLN A 858 -34.21 -15.32 12.61
CA GLN A 858 -32.93 -15.43 13.32
C GLN A 858 -31.93 -16.32 12.59
N GLN A 859 -30.79 -15.73 12.22
CA GLN A 859 -29.61 -16.49 11.82
C GLN A 859 -28.87 -16.99 13.07
N VAL A 860 -28.58 -18.28 13.14
CA VAL A 860 -27.81 -18.90 14.23
C VAL A 860 -26.52 -19.47 13.68
N ILE A 861 -25.39 -18.99 14.21
CA ILE A 861 -24.04 -19.47 13.89
C ILE A 861 -23.60 -20.40 15.01
N SER A 862 -23.30 -21.65 14.65
CA SER A 862 -22.84 -22.69 15.57
C SER A 862 -21.65 -23.47 14.99
N GLY A 863 -21.04 -24.31 15.80
CA GLY A 863 -19.86 -25.09 15.43
C GLY A 863 -19.84 -26.47 16.04
N ILE A 864 -18.69 -27.12 15.90
CA ILE A 864 -18.38 -28.40 16.54
C ILE A 864 -17.41 -28.24 17.72
N SER A 865 -17.36 -29.25 18.58
CA SER A 865 -16.41 -29.38 19.68
C SER A 865 -15.91 -30.83 19.77
N GLY A 866 -14.68 -31.08 20.25
CA GLY A 866 -14.12 -32.44 20.41
C GLY A 866 -13.08 -32.82 19.36
N LEU A 867 -12.81 -31.94 18.38
CA LEU A 867 -11.68 -32.09 17.46
C LEU A 867 -10.48 -31.25 17.91
N GLU A 868 -9.28 -31.67 17.51
CA GLU A 868 -8.05 -30.90 17.69
C GLU A 868 -8.11 -29.60 16.87
N SER A 869 -7.61 -28.50 17.43
CA SER A 869 -7.71 -27.16 16.82
C SER A 869 -6.90 -27.01 15.53
N ASP A 870 -5.89 -27.86 15.32
CA ASP A 870 -5.10 -27.93 14.08
C ASP A 870 -5.74 -28.79 12.97
N SER A 871 -6.97 -29.30 13.20
CA SER A 871 -7.76 -29.99 12.19
C SER A 871 -8.07 -29.07 11.00
N THR A 872 -8.04 -29.62 9.78
CA THR A 872 -8.42 -28.91 8.55
C THR A 872 -9.44 -29.72 7.77
N PHE A 873 -10.61 -29.14 7.49
CA PHE A 873 -11.61 -29.75 6.61
C PHE A 873 -11.34 -29.39 5.15
N ALA A 874 -11.42 -30.38 4.27
CA ALA A 874 -11.07 -30.23 2.85
C ALA A 874 -12.18 -30.69 1.88
N ALA A 875 -13.09 -31.56 2.33
CA ALA A 875 -14.16 -32.07 1.49
C ALA A 875 -15.40 -32.42 2.31
N MET A 876 -16.56 -32.12 1.77
CA MET A 876 -17.85 -32.44 2.36
C MET A 876 -18.82 -33.00 1.31
N ASP A 877 -19.73 -33.87 1.75
CA ASP A 877 -20.94 -34.20 1.01
C ASP A 877 -22.05 -34.65 1.98
N THR A 878 -23.28 -34.80 1.50
CA THR A 878 -24.43 -35.15 2.32
C THR A 878 -25.15 -36.42 1.83
N TYR A 879 -25.75 -37.16 2.76
CA TYR A 879 -26.70 -38.22 2.49
C TYR A 879 -27.86 -38.13 3.48
N GLY A 880 -29.08 -37.87 2.99
CA GLY A 880 -30.21 -37.57 3.87
C GLY A 880 -29.92 -36.32 4.71
N THR A 881 -29.97 -36.41 6.04
CA THR A 881 -29.60 -35.32 6.96
C THR A 881 -28.14 -35.40 7.44
N LEU A 882 -27.41 -36.43 7.03
CA LEU A 882 -26.03 -36.67 7.48
C LEU A 882 -25.05 -35.91 6.59
N LEU A 883 -24.27 -35.02 7.19
CA LEU A 883 -23.10 -34.40 6.61
C LEU A 883 -21.87 -35.26 6.88
N PHE A 884 -21.18 -35.66 5.82
CA PHE A 884 -19.88 -36.31 5.88
C PHE A 884 -18.82 -35.26 5.62
N ALA A 885 -18.01 -34.93 6.63
CA ALA A 885 -16.98 -33.91 6.54
C ALA A 885 -15.60 -34.53 6.76
N GLY A 886 -14.75 -34.44 5.73
CA GLY A 886 -13.44 -35.05 5.67
C GLY A 886 -12.31 -34.03 5.52
N GLY A 887 -11.12 -34.43 5.94
CA GLY A 887 -9.93 -33.62 5.82
C GLY A 887 -8.73 -34.22 6.55
N GLN A 888 -7.80 -33.37 6.96
CA GLN A 888 -6.76 -33.72 7.93
C GLN A 888 -7.31 -33.40 9.32
N ILE A 889 -8.12 -34.31 9.85
CA ILE A 889 -8.82 -34.10 11.13
C ILE A 889 -8.51 -35.21 12.12
N ARG A 890 -8.48 -34.85 13.41
CA ARG A 890 -8.28 -35.77 14.53
C ARG A 890 -9.04 -35.28 15.77
N GLY A 891 -9.55 -36.20 16.57
CA GLY A 891 -10.17 -35.85 17.85
C GLY A 891 -10.91 -37.00 18.51
N ASP A 892 -11.69 -36.68 19.54
CA ASP A 892 -12.58 -37.59 20.22
C ASP A 892 -14.01 -37.07 20.14
N VAL A 893 -14.91 -37.89 19.59
CA VAL A 893 -16.33 -37.58 19.48
C VAL A 893 -17.13 -38.66 20.19
N ASN A 894 -17.85 -38.26 21.25
CA ASN A 894 -18.66 -39.16 22.08
C ASN A 894 -17.85 -40.34 22.66
N GLY A 895 -16.56 -40.15 23.00
CA GLY A 895 -15.68 -41.18 23.55
C GLY A 895 -15.09 -42.15 22.51
N ASN A 896 -15.18 -41.82 21.22
CA ASN A 896 -14.56 -42.58 20.14
C ASN A 896 -13.54 -41.70 19.40
N ASP A 897 -12.35 -42.25 19.15
CA ASP A 897 -11.34 -41.63 18.30
C ASP A 897 -11.88 -41.49 16.87
N VAL A 898 -11.78 -40.28 16.32
CA VAL A 898 -12.13 -39.96 14.93
C VAL A 898 -10.90 -39.43 14.21
N ARG A 899 -10.69 -39.90 12.99
CA ARG A 899 -9.57 -39.49 12.15
C ARG A 899 -9.94 -39.49 10.68
N GLY A 900 -9.63 -38.38 10.00
CA GLY A 900 -9.87 -38.18 8.57
C GLY A 900 -11.32 -37.88 8.16
N LEU A 901 -12.32 -38.38 8.89
CA LEU A 901 -13.74 -38.20 8.59
C LEU A 901 -14.59 -38.10 9.86
N VAL A 902 -15.56 -37.18 9.87
CA VAL A 902 -16.63 -37.11 10.88
C VAL A 902 -18.00 -37.01 10.21
N VAL A 903 -19.03 -37.47 10.94
CA VAL A 903 -20.42 -37.42 10.48
C VAL A 903 -21.26 -36.58 11.44
N TYR A 904 -21.94 -35.58 10.90
CA TYR A 904 -22.80 -34.67 11.65
C TYR A 904 -24.24 -34.77 11.17
N ASP A 905 -25.20 -34.84 12.08
CA ASP A 905 -26.62 -34.86 11.73
C ASP A 905 -27.17 -33.43 11.77
N LEU A 906 -27.42 -32.88 10.58
CA LEU A 906 -27.89 -31.50 10.40
C LEU A 906 -29.28 -31.26 10.99
N GLN A 907 -30.10 -32.31 11.09
CA GLN A 907 -31.44 -32.21 11.69
C GLN A 907 -31.37 -32.20 13.22
N ALA A 908 -30.47 -32.99 13.80
CA ALA A 908 -30.27 -33.05 15.25
C ALA A 908 -29.42 -31.89 15.78
N GLY A 909 -28.61 -31.26 14.93
CA GLY A 909 -27.64 -30.25 15.35
C GLY A 909 -26.55 -30.83 16.25
N ALA A 910 -26.13 -32.07 15.98
CA ALA A 910 -25.11 -32.77 16.76
C ALA A 910 -24.34 -33.79 15.90
N PHE A 911 -23.18 -34.24 16.39
CA PHE A 911 -22.51 -35.38 15.80
C PHE A 911 -23.43 -36.61 15.76
N ALA A 912 -23.38 -37.37 14.68
CA ALA A 912 -24.14 -38.61 14.57
C ALA A 912 -23.79 -39.55 15.72
N SER A 913 -24.80 -40.26 16.25
CA SER A 913 -24.66 -41.17 17.40
C SER A 913 -23.68 -42.32 17.16
N ILE A 914 -23.43 -42.66 15.89
CA ILE A 914 -22.43 -43.63 15.47
C ILE A 914 -21.52 -42.92 14.46
N GLN A 915 -20.25 -42.76 14.82
CA GLN A 915 -19.22 -42.27 13.91
C GLN A 915 -18.64 -43.43 13.09
N PRO A 916 -18.21 -43.20 11.84
CA PRO A 916 -17.41 -44.16 11.10
C PRO A 916 -16.13 -44.51 11.88
N PRO A 917 -15.70 -45.79 11.90
CA PRO A 917 -14.39 -46.15 12.44
C PRO A 917 -13.28 -45.31 11.80
N ALA A 918 -12.36 -44.80 12.63
CA ALA A 918 -11.30 -43.88 12.21
C ALA A 918 -10.42 -44.43 11.06
N LEU A 919 -10.02 -43.55 10.15
CA LEU A 919 -9.03 -43.87 9.12
C LEU A 919 -7.63 -43.94 9.73
N ALA A 920 -6.77 -44.83 9.24
CA ALA A 920 -5.39 -44.99 9.75
C ALA A 920 -4.34 -44.96 8.63
N GLY A 921 -3.10 -44.61 9.00
CA GLY A 921 -1.96 -44.45 8.12
C GLY A 921 -0.95 -43.41 8.65
N ASP A 922 0.21 -43.29 7.99
CA ASP A 922 1.29 -42.37 8.37
C ASP A 922 0.87 -40.90 8.25
N SER A 923 0.08 -40.57 7.21
CA SER A 923 -0.48 -39.24 6.98
C SER A 923 -1.89 -39.40 6.41
N VAL A 924 -2.88 -39.35 7.28
CA VAL A 924 -4.29 -39.50 6.93
C VAL A 924 -4.84 -38.15 6.49
N ILE A 925 -5.33 -38.09 5.26
CA ILE A 925 -6.10 -36.95 4.76
C ILE A 925 -7.18 -37.42 3.79
N VAL A 926 -8.38 -36.85 3.92
CA VAL A 926 -9.47 -37.02 2.97
C VAL A 926 -9.56 -35.75 2.11
N ASN A 927 -9.40 -35.89 0.80
CA ASN A 927 -9.44 -34.77 -0.15
C ASN A 927 -10.76 -34.70 -0.92
N ALA A 928 -11.53 -35.79 -0.94
CA ALA A 928 -12.80 -35.85 -1.65
C ALA A 928 -13.79 -36.76 -0.90
N VAL A 929 -15.04 -36.30 -0.82
CA VAL A 929 -16.19 -37.07 -0.35
C VAL A 929 -17.24 -36.98 -1.46
N ALA A 930 -17.84 -38.11 -1.83
CA ALA A 930 -18.83 -38.15 -2.90
C ALA A 930 -19.91 -39.20 -2.60
N THR A 931 -21.13 -38.73 -2.34
CA THR A 931 -22.32 -39.57 -2.17
C THR A 931 -22.75 -40.11 -3.52
N GLN A 932 -22.94 -41.42 -3.61
CA GLN A 932 -23.43 -42.05 -4.84
C GLN A 932 -24.90 -41.67 -5.11
N PRO A 933 -25.25 -41.22 -6.32
CA PRO A 933 -26.64 -40.93 -6.67
C PRO A 933 -27.55 -42.15 -6.46
N LYS A 934 -28.70 -41.94 -5.80
CA LYS A 934 -29.74 -42.97 -5.53
C LYS A 934 -29.23 -44.19 -4.75
N SER A 935 -28.16 -44.04 -3.98
CA SER A 935 -27.55 -45.09 -3.16
C SER A 935 -27.23 -44.54 -1.77
N SER A 936 -27.05 -45.43 -0.78
CA SER A 936 -26.58 -45.08 0.57
C SER A 936 -25.06 -45.09 0.71
N ALA A 937 -24.34 -45.39 -0.37
CA ALA A 937 -22.88 -45.42 -0.39
C ALA A 937 -22.29 -44.02 -0.49
N VAL A 938 -21.47 -43.63 0.50
CA VAL A 938 -20.68 -42.40 0.50
C VAL A 938 -19.22 -42.75 0.31
N TYR A 939 -18.65 -42.36 -0.83
CA TYR A 939 -17.27 -42.64 -1.18
C TYR A 939 -16.35 -41.59 -0.57
N VAL A 940 -15.23 -42.04 -0.01
CA VAL A 940 -14.24 -41.23 0.71
C VAL A 940 -12.88 -41.51 0.11
N GLY A 941 -12.28 -40.51 -0.53
CA GLY A 941 -11.04 -40.59 -1.28
C GLY A 941 -9.96 -39.66 -0.71
N GLY A 942 -8.71 -40.14 -0.68
CA GLY A 942 -7.59 -39.36 -0.16
C GLY A 942 -6.31 -40.17 -0.02
N ASN A 943 -5.55 -39.88 1.03
CA ASN A 943 -4.35 -40.64 1.43
C ASN A 943 -4.58 -41.24 2.81
N PHE A 944 -4.76 -42.55 2.87
CA PHE A 944 -4.88 -43.36 4.08
C PHE A 944 -4.67 -44.84 3.73
N ALA A 945 -4.37 -45.66 4.73
CA ALA A 945 -4.01 -47.07 4.57
C ALA A 945 -5.14 -48.04 4.97
N SER A 946 -6.00 -47.68 5.93
CA SER A 946 -7.13 -48.49 6.36
C SER A 946 -8.29 -47.65 6.90
N ALA A 947 -9.48 -48.25 6.96
CA ALA A 947 -10.69 -47.68 7.56
C ALA A 947 -11.14 -48.56 8.74
N GLY A 948 -10.78 -48.17 9.96
CA GLY A 948 -10.83 -49.06 11.12
C GLY A 948 -9.96 -50.30 10.90
N SER A 949 -10.56 -51.49 11.05
CA SER A 949 -9.89 -52.78 10.79
C SER A 949 -9.96 -53.23 9.33
N LEU A 950 -10.66 -52.51 8.45
CA LEU A 950 -10.76 -52.86 7.02
C LEU A 950 -9.51 -52.37 6.27
N PRO A 951 -8.72 -53.26 5.63
CA PRO A 951 -7.62 -52.87 4.76
C PRO A 951 -8.18 -52.23 3.49
N CYS A 952 -8.27 -50.90 3.48
CA CYS A 952 -8.87 -50.12 2.43
C CYS A 952 -8.10 -48.81 2.32
N SER A 953 -7.38 -48.66 1.22
CA SER A 953 -6.43 -47.57 1.00
C SER A 953 -6.86 -46.73 -0.19
N THR A 954 -6.51 -45.44 -0.21
CA THR A 954 -6.84 -44.49 -1.30
C THR A 954 -8.33 -44.14 -1.41
N ILE A 955 -9.23 -45.12 -1.44
CA ILE A 955 -10.68 -44.94 -1.53
C ILE A 955 -11.43 -46.03 -0.78
N CYS A 956 -12.42 -45.65 0.04
CA CYS A 956 -13.40 -46.54 0.67
C CYS A 956 -14.80 -46.00 0.46
N TYR A 957 -15.84 -46.81 0.65
CA TYR A 957 -17.20 -46.28 0.79
C TYR A 957 -17.83 -46.69 2.11
N TYR A 958 -18.54 -45.76 2.72
CA TYR A 958 -19.33 -45.97 3.91
C TYR A 958 -20.79 -46.11 3.50
N ASP A 959 -21.43 -47.22 3.85
CA ASP A 959 -22.87 -47.36 3.65
C ASP A 959 -23.60 -46.73 4.83
N ALA A 960 -24.24 -45.59 4.60
CA ALA A 960 -24.90 -44.79 5.63
C ALA A 960 -26.11 -45.51 6.27
N ASN A 961 -26.70 -46.51 5.61
CA ASN A 961 -27.81 -47.28 6.15
C ASN A 961 -27.33 -48.40 7.07
N THR A 962 -26.34 -49.19 6.62
CA THR A 962 -25.79 -50.31 7.42
C THR A 962 -24.70 -49.87 8.40
N ARG A 963 -24.20 -48.63 8.25
CA ARG A 963 -23.19 -47.97 9.10
C ARG A 963 -21.84 -48.67 9.09
N GLN A 964 -21.41 -49.18 7.93
CA GLN A 964 -20.20 -49.97 7.78
C GLN A 964 -19.32 -49.48 6.61
N TRP A 965 -18.01 -49.57 6.80
CA TRP A 965 -17.02 -49.40 5.75
C TRP A 965 -17.00 -50.62 4.83
N ASN A 966 -16.87 -50.37 3.54
CA ASN A 966 -16.76 -51.38 2.50
C ASN A 966 -15.63 -51.02 1.53
N ASP A 967 -15.01 -52.06 0.96
CA ASP A 967 -13.98 -51.94 -0.06
C ASP A 967 -14.67 -51.82 -1.45
N PRO A 968 -14.44 -50.74 -2.21
CA PRO A 968 -14.97 -50.59 -3.55
C PRO A 968 -14.29 -51.49 -4.59
N GLY A 969 -13.13 -52.09 -4.28
CA GLY A 969 -12.41 -53.00 -5.15
C GLY A 969 -10.90 -52.82 -5.09
N SER A 970 -10.16 -53.83 -5.56
CA SER A 970 -8.69 -53.78 -5.60
C SER A 970 -8.14 -53.20 -6.91
N GLY A 971 -6.88 -52.78 -6.88
CA GLY A 971 -6.13 -52.38 -8.08
C GLY A 971 -5.89 -50.89 -8.24
N LEU A 972 -6.49 -50.04 -7.40
CA LEU A 972 -6.18 -48.61 -7.30
C LEU A 972 -5.25 -48.34 -6.11
N SER A 973 -4.26 -47.48 -6.33
CA SER A 973 -3.40 -46.93 -5.27
C SER A 973 -3.00 -45.50 -5.60
N GLY A 974 -2.53 -44.75 -4.60
CA GLY A 974 -2.03 -43.39 -4.75
C GLY A 974 -2.81 -42.40 -3.88
N THR A 975 -3.06 -41.21 -4.40
CA THR A 975 -3.83 -40.18 -3.69
C THR A 975 -4.86 -39.56 -4.63
N ILE A 976 -6.12 -39.64 -4.23
CA ILE A 976 -7.23 -38.97 -4.91
C ILE A 976 -7.29 -37.52 -4.42
N VAL A 977 -7.49 -36.59 -5.35
CA VAL A 977 -7.73 -35.16 -5.05
C VAL A 977 -9.14 -34.72 -5.42
N SER A 978 -9.80 -35.40 -6.36
CA SER A 978 -11.15 -35.06 -6.81
C SER A 978 -11.91 -36.30 -7.24
N MET A 979 -13.21 -36.31 -6.95
CA MET A 979 -14.16 -37.36 -7.33
C MET A 979 -15.42 -36.72 -7.93
N THR A 980 -15.91 -37.23 -9.06
CA THR A 980 -17.13 -36.71 -9.71
C THR A 980 -17.93 -37.83 -10.34
N TRP A 981 -19.19 -37.99 -9.92
CA TRP A 981 -20.12 -38.93 -10.56
C TRP A 981 -20.51 -38.43 -11.96
N SER A 982 -20.26 -39.25 -12.98
CA SER A 982 -20.70 -38.99 -14.36
C SER A 982 -22.05 -39.65 -14.69
N SER A 983 -22.48 -40.60 -13.86
CA SER A 983 -23.80 -41.24 -13.88
C SER A 983 -24.13 -41.85 -12.52
N ASP A 984 -25.29 -42.49 -12.36
CA ASP A 984 -25.67 -43.20 -11.12
C ASP A 984 -24.67 -44.30 -10.71
N THR A 985 -23.81 -44.78 -11.62
CA THR A 985 -22.91 -45.92 -11.38
C THR A 985 -21.47 -45.70 -11.79
N GLN A 986 -21.13 -44.59 -12.45
CA GLN A 986 -19.76 -44.30 -12.86
C GLN A 986 -19.21 -43.07 -12.13
N LEU A 987 -18.07 -43.28 -11.47
CA LEU A 987 -17.33 -42.27 -10.71
C LEU A 987 -16.00 -41.98 -11.41
N ILE A 988 -15.73 -40.72 -11.68
CA ILE A 988 -14.45 -40.26 -12.22
C ILE A 988 -13.57 -39.83 -11.06
N LEU A 989 -12.32 -40.28 -11.08
CA LEU A 989 -11.30 -40.02 -10.07
C LEU A 989 -10.14 -39.29 -10.71
N ALA A 990 -9.62 -38.26 -10.05
CA ALA A 990 -8.40 -37.59 -10.45
C ALA A 990 -7.42 -37.49 -9.28
N GLY A 991 -6.12 -37.51 -9.60
CA GLY A 991 -5.04 -37.35 -8.63
C GLY A 991 -3.74 -38.00 -9.11
N ASN A 992 -2.89 -38.37 -8.16
CA ASN A 992 -1.71 -39.19 -8.45
C ASN A 992 -2.09 -40.65 -8.24
N LEU A 993 -2.51 -41.32 -9.31
CA LEU A 993 -3.12 -42.64 -9.25
C LEU A 993 -2.22 -43.69 -9.90
N THR A 994 -2.37 -44.93 -9.46
CA THR A 994 -1.77 -46.10 -10.10
C THR A 994 -2.80 -47.21 -10.16
N ILE A 995 -3.10 -47.68 -11.38
CA ILE A 995 -4.04 -48.77 -11.64
C ILE A 995 -3.24 -49.99 -12.11
N SER A 996 -3.29 -51.07 -11.33
CA SER A 996 -2.61 -52.34 -11.65
C SER A 996 -1.12 -52.18 -12.02
N GLY A 997 -0.43 -51.22 -11.40
CA GLY A 997 0.98 -50.90 -11.64
C GLY A 997 1.27 -49.82 -12.69
N ASN A 998 0.26 -49.40 -13.46
CA ASN A 998 0.39 -48.30 -14.42
C ASN A 998 0.01 -46.97 -13.77
N LYS A 999 0.92 -45.99 -13.82
CA LYS A 999 0.64 -44.62 -13.37
C LYS A 999 -0.39 -43.98 -14.29
N THR A 1000 -1.32 -43.25 -13.70
CA THR A 1000 -2.31 -42.45 -14.42
C THR A 1000 -2.74 -41.27 -13.55
N THR A 1001 -3.17 -40.18 -14.17
CA THR A 1001 -3.73 -39.03 -13.47
C THR A 1001 -5.25 -39.08 -13.33
N MET A 1002 -5.91 -39.90 -14.17
CA MET A 1002 -7.36 -40.03 -14.18
C MET A 1002 -7.81 -41.50 -14.29
N ALA A 1003 -8.89 -41.82 -13.59
CA ALA A 1003 -9.50 -43.14 -13.58
C ALA A 1003 -11.03 -43.04 -13.60
N THR A 1004 -11.68 -44.09 -14.07
CA THR A 1004 -13.11 -44.33 -13.87
C THR A 1004 -13.31 -45.55 -13.00
N PHE A 1005 -14.29 -45.47 -12.10
CA PHE A 1005 -14.77 -46.56 -11.28
C PHE A 1005 -16.23 -46.85 -11.63
N ASP A 1006 -16.55 -48.13 -11.86
CA ASP A 1006 -17.92 -48.58 -12.07
C ASP A 1006 -18.42 -49.32 -10.81
N SER A 1007 -19.45 -48.78 -10.17
CA SER A 1007 -19.99 -49.28 -8.90
C SER A 1007 -20.74 -50.61 -9.04
N LYS A 1008 -21.13 -51.02 -10.25
CA LYS A 1008 -21.82 -52.30 -10.48
C LYS A 1008 -20.82 -53.44 -10.66
N THR A 1009 -19.74 -53.19 -11.38
CA THR A 1009 -18.70 -54.20 -11.63
C THR A 1009 -17.58 -54.16 -10.61
N LEU A 1010 -17.48 -53.09 -9.79
CA LEU A 1010 -16.43 -52.85 -8.81
C LEU A 1010 -15.03 -52.82 -9.46
N THR A 1011 -14.94 -52.17 -10.62
CA THR A 1011 -13.71 -52.13 -11.43
C THR A 1011 -13.22 -50.71 -11.66
N PHE A 1012 -11.91 -50.53 -11.50
CA PHE A 1012 -11.19 -49.31 -11.89
C PHE A 1012 -10.59 -49.45 -13.28
N THR A 1013 -10.74 -48.43 -14.12
CA THR A 1013 -10.15 -48.35 -15.46
C THR A 1013 -9.45 -47.01 -15.65
N GLN A 1014 -8.33 -47.01 -16.36
CA GLN A 1014 -7.64 -45.79 -16.74
C GLN A 1014 -8.50 -45.01 -17.73
N LEU A 1015 -8.78 -43.74 -17.45
CA LEU A 1015 -9.60 -42.91 -18.33
C LEU A 1015 -8.80 -42.40 -19.54
N THR A 1016 -7.57 -41.95 -19.29
CA THR A 1016 -6.70 -41.32 -20.30
C THR A 1016 -5.39 -42.08 -20.42
N THR A 1017 -4.91 -42.32 -21.63
CA THR A 1017 -3.56 -42.89 -21.86
C THR A 1017 -2.48 -41.83 -21.97
N ALA A 1018 -2.87 -40.56 -22.11
CA ALA A 1018 -2.00 -39.39 -22.05
C ALA A 1018 -2.19 -38.69 -20.71
N ASP A 1019 -1.08 -38.39 -20.04
CA ASP A 1019 -1.06 -37.64 -18.79
C ASP A 1019 -0.78 -36.15 -19.06
N PRO A 1020 -1.32 -35.24 -18.23
CA PRO A 1020 -0.94 -33.84 -18.23
C PRO A 1020 0.52 -33.64 -17.77
N PRO A 1021 1.09 -32.42 -17.86
CA PRO A 1021 2.49 -32.14 -17.54
C PRO A 1021 2.96 -32.48 -16.11
N GLY A 1022 2.04 -32.75 -15.19
CA GLY A 1022 2.33 -33.19 -13.83
C GLY A 1022 1.07 -33.60 -13.08
N PRO A 1023 1.14 -33.91 -11.77
CA PRO A 1023 -0.01 -34.32 -10.97
C PRO A 1023 -1.16 -33.31 -11.02
N ILE A 1024 -2.40 -33.80 -11.07
CA ILE A 1024 -3.61 -32.97 -11.01
C ILE A 1024 -3.85 -32.55 -9.55
N THR A 1025 -4.09 -31.26 -9.31
CA THR A 1025 -4.44 -30.70 -8.00
C THR A 1025 -5.89 -30.18 -7.95
N ALA A 1026 -6.46 -29.77 -9.08
CA ALA A 1026 -7.89 -29.46 -9.21
C ALA A 1026 -8.40 -29.80 -10.61
N MET A 1027 -9.68 -30.15 -10.70
CA MET A 1027 -10.31 -30.59 -11.94
C MET A 1027 -11.80 -30.23 -11.95
N VAL A 1028 -12.31 -29.86 -13.12
CA VAL A 1028 -13.75 -29.67 -13.37
C VAL A 1028 -14.13 -30.24 -14.74
N PRO A 1029 -15.28 -30.91 -14.90
CA PRO A 1029 -15.71 -31.33 -16.22
C PRO A 1029 -16.08 -30.11 -17.09
N ALA A 1030 -15.76 -30.19 -18.38
CA ALA A 1030 -15.93 -29.11 -19.34
C ALA A 1030 -17.19 -29.24 -20.22
N ASP A 1031 -17.85 -30.40 -20.18
CA ASP A 1031 -19.11 -30.66 -20.88
C ASP A 1031 -20.05 -31.57 -20.06
N GLY A 1032 -21.36 -31.43 -20.27
CA GLY A 1032 -22.35 -32.25 -19.55
C GLY A 1032 -22.36 -33.74 -19.92
N LYS A 1033 -21.54 -34.16 -20.89
CA LYS A 1033 -21.32 -35.59 -21.21
C LYS A 1033 -20.13 -36.19 -20.45
N TYR A 1034 -19.39 -35.39 -19.67
CA TYR A 1034 -18.19 -35.82 -18.95
C TYR A 1034 -17.15 -36.44 -19.91
N SER A 1035 -17.04 -35.88 -21.12
CA SER A 1035 -16.09 -36.33 -22.15
C SER A 1035 -14.88 -35.39 -22.28
N GLN A 1036 -15.00 -34.18 -21.72
CA GLN A 1036 -13.95 -33.16 -21.67
C GLN A 1036 -13.75 -32.68 -20.24
N PHE A 1037 -12.52 -32.35 -19.87
CA PHE A 1037 -12.17 -31.90 -18.51
C PHE A 1037 -11.17 -30.76 -18.57
N TRP A 1038 -11.30 -29.82 -17.64
CA TRP A 1038 -10.23 -28.91 -17.29
C TRP A 1038 -9.49 -29.44 -16.08
N ALA A 1039 -8.16 -29.43 -16.12
CA ALA A 1039 -7.31 -29.80 -15.00
C ALA A 1039 -6.16 -28.82 -14.84
N THR A 1040 -5.72 -28.66 -13.60
CA THR A 1040 -4.57 -27.83 -13.24
C THR A 1040 -3.67 -28.60 -12.27
N GLY A 1041 -2.41 -28.19 -12.21
CA GLY A 1041 -1.43 -28.75 -11.30
C GLY A 1041 -0.05 -28.14 -11.47
N THR A 1042 0.94 -28.76 -10.85
CA THR A 1042 2.35 -28.38 -10.95
C THR A 1042 3.06 -29.31 -11.93
N ALA A 1043 3.68 -28.74 -12.97
CA ALA A 1043 4.40 -29.50 -13.98
C ALA A 1043 5.67 -30.12 -13.40
N SER A 1044 5.90 -31.42 -13.65
CA SER A 1044 6.99 -32.16 -13.00
C SER A 1044 8.40 -31.85 -13.53
N ASN A 1045 8.51 -31.07 -14.60
CA ASN A 1045 9.76 -30.75 -15.26
C ASN A 1045 10.39 -29.43 -14.81
N ASN A 1046 9.58 -28.47 -14.33
CA ASN A 1046 10.04 -27.11 -14.03
C ASN A 1046 9.28 -26.44 -12.87
N ASP A 1047 8.44 -27.18 -12.15
CA ASP A 1047 7.62 -26.71 -11.03
C ASP A 1047 6.68 -25.53 -11.35
N SER A 1048 6.40 -25.27 -12.63
CA SER A 1048 5.44 -24.24 -13.05
C SER A 1048 4.00 -24.75 -12.96
N VAL A 1049 3.06 -23.85 -12.68
CA VAL A 1049 1.62 -24.19 -12.75
C VAL A 1049 1.19 -24.36 -14.21
N TYR A 1050 0.44 -25.43 -14.48
CA TYR A 1050 -0.19 -25.66 -15.77
C TYR A 1050 -1.72 -25.62 -15.64
N LEU A 1051 -2.39 -25.10 -16.67
CA LEU A 1051 -3.82 -25.31 -16.93
C LEU A 1051 -3.94 -26.11 -18.23
N SER A 1052 -4.78 -27.13 -18.29
CA SER A 1052 -4.94 -27.93 -19.51
C SER A 1052 -6.36 -28.46 -19.68
N LYS A 1053 -6.81 -28.52 -20.93
CA LYS A 1053 -8.09 -29.12 -21.32
C LYS A 1053 -7.86 -30.49 -21.93
N TYR A 1054 -8.51 -31.51 -21.38
CA TYR A 1054 -8.62 -32.82 -22.00
C TYR A 1054 -9.79 -32.85 -22.98
N SER A 1055 -9.51 -33.22 -24.23
CA SER A 1055 -10.53 -33.47 -25.25
C SER A 1055 -10.00 -34.42 -26.34
N GLY A 1056 -10.85 -35.36 -26.78
CA GLY A 1056 -10.53 -36.24 -27.90
C GLY A 1056 -9.28 -37.13 -27.69
N GLY A 1057 -8.98 -37.50 -26.44
CA GLY A 1057 -7.80 -38.32 -26.12
C GLY A 1057 -6.50 -37.55 -25.90
N SER A 1058 -6.52 -36.22 -25.95
CA SER A 1058 -5.32 -35.38 -25.82
C SER A 1058 -5.51 -34.24 -24.81
N TRP A 1059 -4.40 -33.80 -24.21
CA TRP A 1059 -4.36 -32.61 -23.36
C TRP A 1059 -3.85 -31.41 -24.15
N THR A 1060 -4.60 -30.31 -24.12
CA THR A 1060 -4.19 -29.02 -24.68
C THR A 1060 -3.88 -28.05 -23.56
N GLY A 1061 -2.62 -27.62 -23.46
CA GLY A 1061 -2.17 -26.70 -22.43
C GLY A 1061 -2.52 -25.24 -22.72
N VAL A 1062 -2.76 -24.47 -21.65
CA VAL A 1062 -2.94 -23.02 -21.67
C VAL A 1062 -1.79 -22.40 -20.89
N GLY A 1063 -1.00 -21.56 -21.57
CA GLY A 1063 0.08 -20.79 -20.94
C GLY A 1063 -0.42 -19.43 -20.44
N GLY A 1064 0.51 -18.63 -19.89
CA GLY A 1064 0.23 -17.24 -19.50
C GLY A 1064 0.11 -16.99 -18.01
N PHE A 1065 0.74 -17.81 -17.15
CA PHE A 1065 0.84 -17.56 -15.72
C PHE A 1065 2.24 -17.06 -15.35
N GLY A 1066 2.32 -16.06 -14.47
CA GLY A 1066 3.56 -15.60 -13.86
C GLY A 1066 4.05 -16.54 -12.76
N ALA A 1067 5.30 -16.36 -12.33
CA ALA A 1067 5.88 -17.10 -11.22
C ALA A 1067 5.09 -16.88 -9.91
N GLY A 1068 5.03 -17.91 -9.07
CA GLY A 1068 4.29 -17.87 -7.79
C GLY A 1068 2.78 -18.10 -7.92
N THR A 1069 2.25 -18.32 -9.13
CA THR A 1069 0.85 -18.69 -9.34
C THR A 1069 0.52 -19.99 -8.60
N ILE A 1070 -0.65 -20.05 -7.96
CA ILE A 1070 -1.26 -21.23 -7.36
C ILE A 1070 -2.74 -21.23 -7.76
N ILE A 1071 -3.21 -22.29 -8.43
CA ILE A 1071 -4.63 -22.47 -8.75
C ILE A 1071 -5.19 -23.55 -7.82
N ARG A 1072 -6.21 -23.18 -7.02
CA ARG A 1072 -6.85 -24.04 -6.02
C ARG A 1072 -8.12 -24.70 -6.54
N SER A 1073 -8.88 -24.00 -7.37
CA SER A 1073 -10.13 -24.54 -7.92
C SER A 1073 -10.40 -24.00 -9.33
N LEU A 1074 -11.18 -24.77 -10.07
CA LEU A 1074 -11.62 -24.50 -11.43
C LEU A 1074 -13.14 -24.64 -11.48
N GLN A 1075 -13.82 -23.71 -12.16
CA GLN A 1075 -15.26 -23.78 -12.31
C GLN A 1075 -15.71 -23.28 -13.69
N VAL A 1076 -16.50 -24.09 -14.39
CA VAL A 1076 -17.15 -23.67 -15.64
C VAL A 1076 -18.47 -22.98 -15.30
N LEU A 1077 -18.68 -21.81 -15.88
CA LEU A 1077 -19.85 -20.95 -15.68
C LEU A 1077 -20.54 -20.68 -17.01
N ALA A 1078 -21.88 -20.62 -17.00
CA ALA A 1078 -22.65 -20.17 -18.15
C ALA A 1078 -22.66 -18.64 -18.23
N LEU A 1079 -22.90 -18.11 -19.43
CA LEU A 1079 -22.97 -16.68 -19.69
C LEU A 1079 -24.36 -16.24 -20.17
N THR A 1080 -24.80 -15.10 -19.67
CA THR A 1080 -25.99 -14.37 -20.13
C THR A 1080 -25.80 -13.76 -21.53
N GLN A 1081 -24.54 -13.46 -21.89
CA GLN A 1081 -24.14 -12.97 -23.22
C GLN A 1081 -22.89 -13.71 -23.71
N ASN A 1082 -22.89 -14.13 -24.97
CA ASN A 1082 -21.76 -14.86 -25.55
C ASN A 1082 -20.51 -13.98 -25.69
N HIS A 1083 -19.33 -14.57 -25.45
CA HIS A 1083 -18.05 -14.02 -25.88
C HIS A 1083 -17.70 -14.46 -27.33
N ASP A 1084 -16.56 -14.04 -27.85
CA ASP A 1084 -16.09 -14.43 -29.19
C ASP A 1084 -15.83 -15.93 -29.32
N ASN A 1085 -15.96 -16.51 -30.51
CA ASN A 1085 -15.70 -17.95 -30.68
C ASN A 1085 -14.22 -18.28 -30.42
N THR A 1086 -13.96 -19.26 -29.55
CA THR A 1086 -12.61 -19.79 -29.29
C THR A 1086 -12.61 -21.32 -29.39
N ASP A 1087 -11.44 -21.90 -29.63
CA ASP A 1087 -11.29 -23.36 -29.75
C ASP A 1087 -11.35 -24.09 -28.39
N LEU A 1088 -11.03 -23.38 -27.31
CA LEU A 1088 -10.88 -23.96 -25.97
C LEU A 1088 -12.15 -23.85 -25.12
N VAL A 1089 -12.85 -22.72 -25.17
CA VAL A 1089 -14.02 -22.45 -24.32
C VAL A 1089 -15.22 -22.12 -25.22
N PRO A 1090 -16.35 -22.84 -25.11
CA PRO A 1090 -17.56 -22.52 -25.87
C PRO A 1090 -18.02 -21.09 -25.61
N LYS A 1091 -18.47 -20.37 -26.65
CA LYS A 1091 -18.85 -18.95 -26.59
C LYS A 1091 -19.84 -18.53 -25.49
N ASN A 1092 -20.62 -19.48 -24.98
CA ASN A 1092 -21.66 -19.27 -23.96
C ASN A 1092 -21.21 -19.71 -22.56
N GLN A 1093 -19.92 -20.00 -22.38
CA GLN A 1093 -19.32 -20.45 -21.14
C GLN A 1093 -18.06 -19.64 -20.83
N ILE A 1094 -17.62 -19.68 -19.59
CA ILE A 1094 -16.34 -19.13 -19.17
C ILE A 1094 -15.74 -20.03 -18.10
N LEU A 1095 -14.41 -20.11 -18.04
CA LEU A 1095 -13.70 -20.84 -16.99
C LEU A 1095 -13.24 -19.84 -15.92
N MET A 1096 -13.73 -20.01 -14.69
CA MET A 1096 -13.22 -19.31 -13.52
C MET A 1096 -12.11 -20.12 -12.86
N LEU A 1097 -11.00 -19.45 -12.56
CA LEU A 1097 -9.88 -19.96 -11.80
C LEU A 1097 -9.89 -19.25 -10.45
N SER A 1098 -9.75 -19.99 -9.35
CA SER A 1098 -9.62 -19.45 -8.00
C SER A 1098 -8.26 -19.85 -7.41
N GLY A 1099 -7.58 -18.92 -6.74
CA GLY A 1099 -6.30 -19.20 -6.10
C GLY A 1099 -5.52 -17.93 -5.77
N ASN A 1100 -4.23 -17.94 -6.07
CA ASN A 1100 -3.36 -16.77 -6.16
C ASN A 1100 -2.78 -16.78 -7.58
N ILE A 1101 -3.32 -15.96 -8.47
CA ILE A 1101 -3.10 -16.08 -9.91
C ILE A 1101 -2.30 -14.87 -10.39
N ASN A 1102 -1.02 -15.09 -10.74
CA ASN A 1102 -0.19 -14.05 -11.34
C ASN A 1102 -0.47 -13.97 -12.85
N ILE A 1103 -1.17 -12.91 -13.26
CA ILE A 1103 -1.48 -12.61 -14.67
C ILE A 1103 -0.40 -11.67 -15.20
N PRO A 1104 0.39 -12.07 -16.22
CA PRO A 1104 1.43 -11.23 -16.81
C PRO A 1104 0.90 -9.86 -17.24
N ASN A 1105 1.69 -8.81 -16.98
CA ASN A 1105 1.37 -7.40 -17.23
C ASN A 1105 0.20 -6.81 -16.42
N TYR A 1106 -0.41 -7.58 -15.52
CA TYR A 1106 -1.42 -7.09 -14.57
C TYR A 1106 -0.92 -7.20 -13.13
N GLY A 1107 -0.44 -8.37 -12.71
CA GLY A 1107 -0.13 -8.69 -11.31
C GLY A 1107 -0.98 -9.84 -10.80
N ASN A 1108 -1.21 -9.92 -9.50
CA ASN A 1108 -1.96 -11.03 -8.91
C ASN A 1108 -3.46 -10.74 -8.78
N ALA A 1109 -4.27 -11.80 -8.93
CA ALA A 1109 -5.70 -11.83 -8.65
C ALA A 1109 -6.09 -13.12 -7.90
N SER A 1110 -7.05 -13.02 -6.99
CA SER A 1110 -7.58 -14.16 -6.23
C SER A 1110 -8.53 -15.01 -7.08
N ALA A 1111 -9.20 -14.42 -8.07
CA ALA A 1111 -9.83 -15.16 -9.15
C ALA A 1111 -9.67 -14.49 -10.52
N ALA A 1112 -9.58 -15.32 -11.55
CA ALA A 1112 -9.48 -14.90 -12.95
C ALA A 1112 -10.49 -15.65 -13.83
N LEU A 1113 -11.06 -14.96 -14.81
CA LEU A 1113 -11.95 -15.51 -15.81
C LEU A 1113 -11.20 -15.75 -17.12
N PHE A 1114 -11.37 -16.92 -17.72
CA PHE A 1114 -10.74 -17.33 -18.96
C PHE A 1114 -11.79 -17.68 -20.02
N ASN A 1115 -11.80 -16.91 -21.11
CA ASN A 1115 -12.72 -17.06 -22.25
C ASN A 1115 -12.18 -17.95 -23.38
N GLY A 1116 -11.02 -18.60 -23.18
CA GLY A 1116 -10.34 -19.41 -24.18
C GLY A 1116 -9.14 -18.74 -24.84
N THR A 1117 -8.98 -17.42 -24.69
CA THR A 1117 -7.81 -16.68 -25.24
C THR A 1117 -7.13 -15.78 -24.21
N THR A 1118 -7.89 -15.19 -23.29
CA THR A 1118 -7.39 -14.15 -22.37
C THR A 1118 -7.83 -14.44 -20.95
N PHE A 1119 -6.96 -14.16 -19.98
CA PHE A 1119 -7.28 -14.12 -18.56
C PHE A 1119 -7.67 -12.69 -18.17
N GLN A 1120 -8.85 -12.54 -17.57
CA GLN A 1120 -9.33 -11.29 -17.01
C GLN A 1120 -9.40 -11.43 -15.47
N PRO A 1121 -8.79 -10.52 -14.69
CA PRO A 1121 -9.00 -10.48 -13.25
C PRO A 1121 -10.49 -10.34 -12.92
N PHE A 1122 -10.95 -10.99 -11.85
CA PHE A 1122 -12.36 -10.98 -11.47
C PHE A 1122 -12.59 -10.67 -10.01
N VAL A 1123 -11.89 -11.36 -9.10
CA VAL A 1123 -11.98 -11.10 -7.67
C VAL A 1123 -10.62 -10.71 -7.13
N LEU A 1124 -10.61 -9.65 -6.34
CA LEU A 1124 -9.46 -9.13 -5.64
C LEU A 1124 -9.64 -9.38 -4.13
N ALA A 1125 -8.65 -9.94 -3.45
CA ALA A 1125 -8.71 -10.20 -2.01
C ALA A 1125 -7.39 -9.87 -1.30
N SER A 1126 -7.49 -9.37 -0.06
CA SER A 1126 -6.33 -9.03 0.78
C SER A 1126 -6.53 -9.48 2.22
N LYS A 1127 -5.42 -9.70 2.92
CA LYS A 1127 -5.39 -9.96 4.36
C LYS A 1127 -5.14 -8.67 5.14
N ALA A 1128 -5.45 -8.67 6.44
CA ALA A 1128 -5.32 -7.51 7.31
C ALA A 1128 -3.88 -7.01 7.46
N ASP A 1129 -2.90 -7.91 7.35
CA ASP A 1129 -1.45 -7.60 7.35
C ASP A 1129 -0.96 -6.98 6.02
N GLY A 1130 -1.87 -6.80 5.06
CA GLY A 1130 -1.60 -6.30 3.72
C GLY A 1130 -1.04 -7.35 2.77
N THR A 1131 -0.83 -8.59 3.22
CA THR A 1131 -0.47 -9.67 2.30
C THR A 1131 -1.66 -10.05 1.42
N GLN A 1132 -1.36 -10.69 0.31
CA GLN A 1132 -2.37 -11.06 -0.66
C GLN A 1132 -3.32 -12.14 -0.12
N GLY A 1133 -4.62 -11.97 -0.37
CA GLY A 1133 -5.63 -13.00 -0.13
C GLY A 1133 -5.56 -14.11 -1.18
N SER A 1134 -6.30 -15.19 -0.94
CA SER A 1134 -6.44 -16.28 -1.93
C SER A 1134 -7.80 -16.93 -1.84
N LEU A 1135 -8.44 -17.19 -3.00
CA LEU A 1135 -9.70 -17.94 -3.04
C LEU A 1135 -9.46 -19.45 -3.18
N SER A 1136 -10.14 -20.23 -2.35
CA SER A 1136 -10.17 -21.70 -2.42
C SER A 1136 -11.14 -22.19 -3.50
N GLY A 1137 -12.31 -21.58 -3.68
CA GLY A 1137 -13.28 -22.03 -4.68
C GLY A 1137 -14.62 -21.30 -4.65
N MET A 1138 -15.53 -21.75 -5.51
CA MET A 1138 -16.92 -21.32 -5.57
C MET A 1138 -17.83 -22.50 -5.28
N PHE A 1139 -18.85 -22.28 -4.45
CA PHE A 1139 -19.81 -23.30 -4.05
C PHE A 1139 -21.23 -22.81 -4.24
N VAL A 1140 -22.11 -23.75 -4.60
CA VAL A 1140 -23.46 -23.44 -5.08
C VAL A 1140 -24.48 -24.39 -4.51
N SER A 1141 -25.74 -23.94 -4.41
CA SER A 1141 -26.84 -24.78 -3.93
C SER A 1141 -27.26 -25.86 -4.93
N ASN A 1142 -27.09 -25.62 -6.24
CA ASN A 1142 -27.47 -26.54 -7.30
C ASN A 1142 -26.26 -26.92 -8.19
N PRO A 1143 -25.30 -27.72 -7.69
CA PRO A 1143 -24.06 -28.01 -8.42
C PRO A 1143 -24.29 -28.78 -9.73
N GLN A 1144 -25.40 -29.52 -9.85
CA GLN A 1144 -25.78 -30.19 -11.10
C GLN A 1144 -26.11 -29.20 -12.24
N SER A 1145 -26.47 -27.96 -11.90
CA SER A 1145 -26.86 -26.94 -12.89
C SER A 1145 -25.69 -26.39 -13.70
N PHE A 1146 -24.43 -26.56 -13.26
CA PHE A 1146 -23.25 -26.16 -14.04
C PHE A 1146 -23.23 -26.80 -15.44
N MET A 1147 -23.84 -27.99 -15.57
CA MET A 1147 -23.85 -28.78 -16.80
C MET A 1147 -25.18 -28.74 -17.56
N ASN A 1148 -26.20 -28.08 -17.02
CA ASN A 1148 -27.49 -27.88 -17.67
C ASN A 1148 -27.47 -26.64 -18.56
N VAL A 1149 -26.58 -26.63 -19.56
CA VAL A 1149 -26.64 -25.61 -20.60
C VAL A 1149 -27.87 -25.89 -21.44
N SER A 1150 -28.91 -25.07 -21.28
CA SER A 1150 -30.19 -25.21 -21.99
C SER A 1150 -29.99 -25.62 -23.45
N GLY A 1151 -30.30 -26.88 -23.76
CA GLY A 1151 -30.50 -27.28 -25.14
C GLY A 1151 -31.65 -26.43 -25.67
N HIS A 1152 -31.43 -25.74 -26.78
CA HIS A 1152 -32.50 -25.01 -27.45
C HIS A 1152 -33.67 -25.95 -27.74
N HIS A 1153 -34.68 -25.95 -26.89
CA HIS A 1153 -35.99 -26.45 -27.27
C HIS A 1153 -36.55 -25.47 -28.29
N LEU A 1154 -36.80 -25.93 -29.51
CA LEU A 1154 -37.59 -25.19 -30.50
C LEU A 1154 -38.87 -24.71 -29.81
N ALA A 1155 -39.16 -23.41 -29.87
CA ALA A 1155 -40.37 -22.84 -29.30
C ALA A 1155 -41.59 -23.69 -29.70
N LEU A 1156 -42.48 -23.98 -28.75
CA LEU A 1156 -43.61 -24.90 -28.92
C LEU A 1156 -44.40 -24.61 -30.22
N GLY A 1157 -44.52 -23.34 -30.59
CA GLY A 1157 -45.18 -22.91 -31.83
C GLY A 1157 -44.51 -23.40 -33.12
N LEU A 1158 -43.19 -23.54 -33.15
CA LEU A 1158 -42.43 -24.02 -34.31
C LEU A 1158 -42.54 -25.55 -34.47
N VAL A 1159 -42.59 -26.28 -33.36
CA VAL A 1159 -42.88 -27.73 -33.35
C VAL A 1159 -44.29 -28.02 -33.87
N VAL A 1160 -45.27 -27.21 -33.45
CA VAL A 1160 -46.65 -27.30 -33.95
C VAL A 1160 -46.71 -26.99 -35.45
N LEU A 1161 -45.93 -26.02 -35.95
CA LEU A 1161 -45.87 -25.67 -37.37
C LEU A 1161 -45.27 -26.78 -38.24
N VAL A 1162 -44.19 -27.41 -37.79
CA VAL A 1162 -43.58 -28.56 -38.48
C VAL A 1162 -44.52 -29.77 -38.46
N GLY A 1163 -45.19 -30.03 -37.33
CA GLY A 1163 -46.21 -31.07 -37.23
C GLY A 1163 -47.40 -30.85 -38.18
N LEU A 1164 -47.88 -29.60 -38.28
CA LEU A 1164 -48.94 -29.22 -39.22
C LEU A 1164 -48.51 -29.40 -40.68
N ALA A 1165 -47.28 -29.01 -41.03
CA ALA A 1165 -46.75 -29.15 -42.38
C ALA A 1165 -46.63 -30.62 -42.81
N ILE A 1166 -46.16 -31.50 -41.91
CA ILE A 1166 -46.07 -32.94 -42.15
C ILE A 1166 -47.48 -33.55 -42.29
N ALA A 1167 -48.42 -33.16 -41.43
CA ALA A 1167 -49.80 -33.64 -41.50
C ALA A 1167 -50.50 -33.24 -42.82
N LEU A 1168 -50.32 -32.00 -43.28
CA LEU A 1168 -50.84 -31.52 -44.56
C LEU A 1168 -50.20 -32.24 -45.75
N ALA A 1169 -48.89 -32.49 -45.70
CA ALA A 1169 -48.20 -33.25 -46.74
C ALA A 1169 -48.69 -34.70 -46.84
N LEU A 1170 -48.89 -35.37 -45.69
CA LEU A 1170 -49.43 -36.73 -45.64
C LEU A 1170 -50.88 -36.80 -46.13
N MET A 1171 -51.73 -35.83 -45.76
CA MET A 1171 -53.09 -35.71 -46.28
C MET A 1171 -53.11 -35.50 -47.80
N PHE A 1172 -52.24 -34.63 -48.32
CA PHE A 1172 -52.12 -34.40 -49.76
C PHE A 1172 -51.69 -35.68 -50.50
N ILE A 1173 -50.71 -36.42 -49.97
CA ILE A 1173 -50.27 -37.70 -50.54
C ILE A 1173 -51.41 -38.74 -50.54
N LEU A 1174 -52.20 -38.82 -49.47
CA LEU A 1174 -53.35 -39.73 -49.40
C LEU A 1174 -54.45 -39.35 -50.40
N VAL A 1175 -54.73 -38.06 -50.58
CA VAL A 1175 -55.72 -37.58 -51.57
C VAL A 1175 -55.23 -37.86 -52.99
N VAL A 1176 -53.95 -37.62 -53.29
CA VAL A 1176 -53.36 -37.92 -54.61
C VAL A 1176 -53.37 -39.43 -54.87
N ALA A 1177 -53.01 -40.25 -53.87
CA ALA A 1177 -53.09 -41.70 -53.98
C ALA A 1177 -54.54 -42.17 -54.21
N GLY A 1178 -55.51 -41.57 -53.52
CA GLY A 1178 -56.94 -41.80 -53.72
C GLY A 1178 -57.41 -41.43 -55.13
N LEU A 1179 -57.01 -40.27 -55.65
CA LEU A 1179 -57.33 -39.83 -57.01
C LEU A 1179 -56.66 -40.72 -58.07
N VAL A 1180 -55.43 -41.18 -57.85
CA VAL A 1180 -54.73 -42.10 -58.74
C VAL A 1180 -55.40 -43.47 -58.73
N LEU A 1181 -55.79 -43.97 -57.55
CA LEU A 1181 -56.57 -45.21 -57.40
C LEU A 1181 -57.94 -45.10 -58.08
N GLU A 1182 -58.65 -43.99 -57.91
CA GLU A 1182 -59.94 -43.74 -58.54
C GLU A 1182 -59.82 -43.61 -60.06
N ARG A 1183 -58.78 -42.93 -60.56
CA ARG A 1183 -58.50 -42.80 -62.00
C ARG A 1183 -58.03 -44.11 -62.63
N SER A 1184 -57.34 -44.95 -61.87
CA SER A 1184 -57.00 -46.34 -62.22
C SER A 1184 -58.26 -47.21 -62.30
N ARG A 1185 -59.16 -47.10 -61.33
CA ARG A 1185 -60.43 -47.84 -61.27
C ARG A 1185 -61.37 -47.44 -62.41
N ARG A 1186 -61.52 -46.14 -62.67
CA ARG A 1186 -62.31 -45.58 -63.79
C ARG A 1186 -61.73 -45.89 -65.19
N ARG A 1187 -60.46 -46.32 -65.30
CA ARG A 1187 -59.91 -46.85 -66.57
C ARG A 1187 -60.26 -48.33 -66.80
N ARG A 1188 -60.60 -49.09 -65.76
CA ARG A 1188 -60.99 -50.51 -65.86
C ARG A 1188 -62.51 -50.71 -65.95
N GLU A 1189 -63.29 -49.81 -65.37
CA GLU A 1189 -64.75 -49.89 -65.31
C GLU A 1189 -65.35 -48.74 -66.13
N GLY A 1190 -65.62 -49.02 -67.42
CA GLY A 1190 -66.15 -48.05 -68.38
C GLY A 1190 -67.37 -47.25 -67.90
N TYR A 1191 -67.52 -46.06 -68.47
CA TYR A 1191 -68.49 -45.02 -68.12
C TYR A 1191 -69.93 -45.54 -67.92
N VAL A 1192 -70.51 -45.32 -66.74
CA VAL A 1192 -71.94 -45.55 -66.46
C VAL A 1192 -72.59 -44.20 -66.11
N PRO A 1193 -73.64 -43.76 -66.83
CA PRO A 1193 -74.36 -42.54 -66.52
C PRO A 1193 -75.23 -42.72 -65.27
N MET A 1194 -75.20 -41.73 -64.37
CA MET A 1194 -76.00 -41.70 -63.15
C MET A 1194 -77.47 -41.44 -63.48
N PRO A 1195 -78.44 -42.22 -62.96
CA PRO A 1195 -79.85 -41.93 -63.08
C PRO A 1195 -80.22 -40.77 -62.14
N LEU A 1196 -80.91 -39.77 -62.69
CA LEU A 1196 -81.67 -38.79 -61.92
C LEU A 1196 -82.83 -39.52 -61.22
N ASP A 1197 -82.96 -39.32 -59.91
CA ASP A 1197 -84.28 -39.38 -59.29
C ASP A 1197 -84.57 -38.10 -58.51
N ARG A 1198 -85.73 -37.54 -58.83
CA ARG A 1198 -86.25 -36.22 -58.48
C ARG A 1198 -87.43 -36.45 -57.54
N THR A 1199 -87.18 -36.45 -56.23
CA THR A 1199 -88.22 -36.14 -55.24
C THR A 1199 -87.58 -35.47 -54.03
N GLY A 1200 -87.46 -34.14 -54.09
CA GLY A 1200 -87.53 -33.30 -52.89
C GLY A 1200 -88.97 -33.29 -52.37
N ASN A 1201 -89.29 -32.78 -51.19
CA ASN A 1201 -88.60 -31.96 -50.21
C ASN A 1201 -89.54 -31.95 -48.98
N LEU A 1202 -89.05 -31.67 -47.77
CA LEU A 1202 -89.74 -31.29 -46.51
C LEU A 1202 -88.81 -31.80 -45.39
N GLN A 1203 -88.22 -31.04 -44.47
CA GLN A 1203 -88.58 -29.79 -43.84
C GLN A 1203 -87.36 -29.31 -43.02
N ARG A 1204 -87.01 -28.03 -43.03
CA ARG A 1204 -86.36 -27.36 -41.88
C ARG A 1204 -86.55 -25.85 -42.00
N ILE A 1205 -87.26 -25.28 -41.03
CA ILE A 1205 -87.20 -23.88 -40.61
C ILE A 1205 -87.54 -23.86 -39.08
N PRO A 1206 -87.20 -22.83 -38.29
CA PRO A 1206 -85.86 -22.42 -37.88
C PRO A 1206 -85.64 -22.34 -36.32
N PRO A 1207 -85.45 -21.18 -35.63
CA PRO A 1207 -84.22 -20.79 -34.92
C PRO A 1207 -84.50 -20.37 -33.46
N GLU A 1208 -84.47 -21.29 -32.48
CA GLU A 1208 -84.92 -20.95 -31.11
C GLU A 1208 -84.01 -21.48 -29.98
N THR A 1209 -82.78 -21.91 -30.26
CA THR A 1209 -81.85 -22.40 -29.22
C THR A 1209 -80.63 -21.51 -28.96
N LEU A 1210 -80.64 -20.29 -29.49
CA LEU A 1210 -79.70 -19.23 -29.13
C LEU A 1210 -80.30 -18.44 -27.95
N LEU A 1211 -79.77 -18.72 -26.75
CA LEU A 1211 -79.98 -18.06 -25.44
C LEU A 1211 -81.12 -18.61 -24.57
N GLY A 1212 -80.75 -19.33 -23.51
CA GLY A 1212 -81.62 -19.45 -22.32
C GLY A 1212 -81.31 -20.64 -21.41
N GLY A 1213 -80.71 -20.37 -20.24
CA GLY A 1213 -80.78 -21.25 -19.06
C GLY A 1213 -79.43 -21.84 -18.64
N LEU A 1214 -78.68 -21.17 -17.75
CA LEU A 1214 -78.69 -21.35 -16.27
C LEU A 1214 -77.75 -22.51 -15.85
N GLU A 1215 -76.63 -22.19 -15.18
CA GLU A 1215 -76.46 -22.33 -13.71
C GLU A 1215 -76.56 -23.80 -13.26
N GLU A 1216 -75.52 -24.43 -12.70
CA GLU A 1216 -75.14 -24.24 -11.29
C GLU A 1216 -73.67 -24.59 -10.99
N LYS A 1217 -73.13 -23.83 -10.03
CA LYS A 1217 -71.84 -23.97 -9.34
C LYS A 1217 -71.80 -25.18 -8.41
N HIS A 1218 -70.62 -25.74 -8.18
CA HIS A 1218 -70.00 -25.79 -6.85
C HIS A 1218 -68.46 -25.94 -6.95
N SER A 1219 -67.77 -25.16 -6.13
CA SER A 1219 -66.30 -25.05 -5.93
C SER A 1219 -65.90 -25.78 -4.62
N PRO A 1220 -64.67 -25.66 -4.06
CA PRO A 1220 -63.28 -25.88 -4.52
C PRO A 1220 -62.52 -26.85 -3.53
N PRO A 1221 -61.17 -26.91 -3.41
CA PRO A 1221 -60.31 -25.82 -2.92
C PRO A 1221 -59.01 -25.58 -3.72
N LYS A 1222 -58.39 -24.44 -3.37
CA LYS A 1222 -57.15 -23.82 -3.87
C LYS A 1222 -55.88 -24.56 -3.40
N LEU A 1223 -54.81 -24.52 -4.21
CA LEU A 1223 -53.70 -23.57 -4.08
C LEU A 1223 -52.93 -23.51 -5.40
#